data_AF-A0A8T7H245-F1
#
_entry.id   AF-A0A8T7H245-F1
#
_cell.length_a   1.000
_cell.length_b   1.000
_cell.length_c   1.000
_cell.angle_alpha   90.00
_cell.angle_beta   90.00
_cell.angle_gamma   90.00
#
_symmetry.space_group_name_H-M   'P 1'
#
loop_
_entity.id
_entity.type
_entity.pdbx_description
1 polymer ?
#
loop_
_entity_poly.entity_id
_entity_poly.type
_entity_poly.pdbx_seq_one_letter_code
_entity_poly.pdbx_strand_id
1 'polypeptide(L)'
;MRTVILRRVRLRNILSHESSEILFYPGLTAIVGPNGAGKSTIIDAIVYALLAGRRGAVRGSRKSDILRLGASEGEIEVELDVGGVRYVVKRLVRASGSDDAQLLYLDQGSKPKIVASGVDAVSRYVLEEVFGVPSPEAIRYTIVSRQDELTKLLDLRPAERKEAILKLLGLQDLEKAREVLRPAIRNLESLRGKLEEVSRNVERLQRKLRELDAESERVLKELEKASREVEDARREKEFLETIRDMAIRLFELREKARIISEIESMESEIEALRRLLEIEKWVRAIDVGEARARLRDLAEARRRIQQLRAEKESVDADIDGVCRELSTLGFEGECSEENVDDAVRRALDSVRRSIARAEAELRIVMESKGVVSDSSECPVCRRPMDDSLRHSVLKELAKRETALRQEIDKLRRVEARLSRMYTLARRLRTRRLELVSKIEELVSKLEDLSRVAREVLGEAKRARETLERELRDRVSPCLAAKSSVDFVQCVQDLVKNARGRYMALEERRRELYSKLEGVDRESILRDLRIVEGKLRDLGVDPDKLELSELERRYRSHVERVRMLESRVSALKQRVSDLQRQRDEISKELGELQSEQEKLRREIELLPVLLYIHDRVLGRDGVLARELTKVARRIVQSYANAVLQNLGLDLSIEIAPDFDIIVRSSSGEISVKSVSGGEKTAIATALRMALAYAVMGRLPGFFILDEPTAHLDAERREILFDLIKKISQTLPQVIVATHDIEVIEKADRVIEVVKMGTRSIVRYLELGEQVARTP
;
A
#
# COMPACT_ATOMS: atom_id res chain seq x y z
N MET A 1 -47.02 -29.73 74.10
CA MET A 1 -47.07 -28.25 74.19
C MET A 1 -47.90 -27.83 75.40
N ARG A 2 -47.56 -26.72 76.04
CA ARG A 2 -48.01 -26.36 77.40
C ARG A 2 -49.27 -25.48 77.36
N THR A 3 -50.27 -25.80 78.18
CA THR A 3 -51.49 -24.99 78.35
C THR A 3 -51.16 -23.64 78.99
N VAL A 4 -51.76 -22.55 78.48
CA VAL A 4 -51.52 -21.18 78.94
C VAL A 4 -52.71 -20.71 79.77
N ILE A 5 -52.50 -20.30 81.03
CA ILE A 5 -53.55 -19.82 81.93
C ILE A 5 -53.21 -18.40 82.38
N LEU A 6 -54.18 -17.49 82.33
CA LEU A 6 -54.05 -16.15 82.91
C LEU A 6 -54.15 -16.24 84.43
N ARG A 7 -53.14 -15.75 85.14
CA ARG A 7 -53.06 -15.80 86.61
C ARG A 7 -53.32 -14.46 87.27
N ARG A 8 -52.75 -13.39 86.72
CA ARG A 8 -52.80 -12.07 87.35
C ARG A 8 -52.70 -10.96 86.33
N VAL A 9 -53.44 -9.88 86.57
CA VAL A 9 -53.37 -8.64 85.83
C VAL A 9 -53.21 -7.51 86.82
N ARG A 10 -52.14 -6.73 86.69
CA ARG A 10 -51.89 -5.54 87.49
C ARG A 10 -51.89 -4.31 86.59
N LEU A 11 -52.70 -3.32 86.95
CA LEU A 11 -52.85 -2.07 86.22
C LEU A 11 -52.47 -0.90 87.11
N ARG A 12 -51.65 0.01 86.60
CA ARG A 12 -51.31 1.26 87.28
C ARG A 12 -51.44 2.43 86.30
N ASN A 13 -52.23 3.44 86.66
CA ASN A 13 -52.53 4.61 85.83
C ASN A 13 -53.07 4.27 84.42
N ILE A 14 -53.93 3.25 84.31
CA ILE A 14 -54.53 2.80 83.05
C ILE A 14 -56.02 3.16 83.03
N LEU A 15 -56.44 4.06 82.14
CA LEU A 15 -57.81 4.62 82.05
C LEU A 15 -58.41 4.89 83.44
N SER A 16 -59.51 4.21 83.80
CA SER A 16 -60.19 4.38 85.08
C SER A 16 -59.50 3.68 86.26
N HIS A 17 -58.51 2.81 86.02
CA HIS A 17 -57.76 2.10 87.05
C HIS A 17 -56.50 2.87 87.46
N GLU A 18 -56.49 3.42 88.67
CA GLU A 18 -55.30 4.07 89.24
C GLU A 18 -54.28 3.03 89.74
N SER A 19 -54.75 2.05 90.50
CA SER A 19 -53.99 0.86 90.90
C SER A 19 -54.99 -0.27 91.11
N SER A 20 -54.92 -1.32 90.31
CA SER A 20 -55.80 -2.48 90.42
C SER A 20 -55.02 -3.75 90.19
N GLU A 21 -55.31 -4.78 90.99
CA GLU A 21 -54.73 -6.10 90.87
C GLU A 21 -55.85 -7.13 90.85
N ILE A 22 -55.91 -7.89 89.76
CA ILE A 22 -56.96 -8.87 89.49
C ILE A 22 -56.32 -10.24 89.38
N LEU A 23 -56.82 -11.19 90.18
CA LEU A 23 -56.40 -12.59 90.17
C LEU A 23 -57.39 -13.44 89.37
N PHE A 24 -56.84 -14.27 88.49
CA PHE A 24 -57.58 -15.17 87.63
C PHE A 24 -57.19 -16.62 87.93
N TYR A 25 -58.19 -17.48 87.82
CA TYR A 25 -58.08 -18.90 88.17
C TYR A 25 -58.80 -19.73 87.10
N PRO A 26 -58.53 -21.05 87.03
CA PRO A 26 -59.27 -21.95 86.15
C PRO A 26 -60.79 -21.93 86.41
N GLY A 27 -61.58 -22.19 85.38
CA GLY A 27 -63.05 -22.12 85.38
C GLY A 27 -63.62 -20.85 84.73
N LEU A 28 -64.91 -20.62 84.92
CA LEU A 28 -65.66 -19.46 84.43
C LEU A 28 -65.58 -18.29 85.41
N THR A 29 -64.92 -17.20 85.01
CA THR A 29 -64.84 -15.96 85.78
C THR A 29 -65.68 -14.86 85.11
N ALA A 30 -66.67 -14.33 85.82
CA ALA A 30 -67.47 -13.19 85.36
C ALA A 30 -66.93 -11.88 85.94
N ILE A 31 -66.60 -10.91 85.08
CA ILE A 31 -66.28 -9.53 85.45
C ILE A 31 -67.55 -8.70 85.26
N VAL A 32 -68.19 -8.29 86.36
CA VAL A 32 -69.50 -7.60 86.36
C VAL A 32 -69.41 -6.17 86.84
N GLY A 33 -70.38 -5.34 86.44
CA GLY A 33 -70.44 -3.93 86.83
C GLY A 33 -71.15 -3.07 85.78
N PRO A 34 -71.51 -1.82 86.12
CA PRO A 34 -72.22 -0.94 85.19
C PRO A 34 -71.36 -0.53 83.98
N ASN A 35 -72.01 -0.02 82.95
CA ASN A 35 -71.33 0.50 81.77
C ASN A 35 -70.39 1.65 82.14
N GLY A 36 -69.17 1.63 81.59
CA GLY A 36 -68.13 2.61 81.92
C GLY A 36 -67.46 2.44 83.28
N ALA A 37 -67.68 1.31 83.98
CA ALA A 37 -67.01 1.01 85.24
C ALA A 37 -65.54 0.58 85.10
N GLY A 38 -65.09 0.21 83.90
CA GLY A 38 -63.70 -0.22 83.64
C GLY A 38 -63.53 -1.70 83.31
N LYS A 39 -64.60 -2.49 83.15
CA LYS A 39 -64.54 -3.93 82.81
C LYS A 39 -63.73 -4.20 81.54
N SER A 40 -64.10 -3.54 80.44
CA SER A 40 -63.39 -3.68 79.17
C SER A 40 -61.97 -3.12 79.21
N THR A 41 -61.65 -2.19 80.11
CA THR A 41 -60.27 -1.71 80.33
C THR A 41 -59.36 -2.86 80.78
N ILE A 42 -59.86 -3.75 81.64
CA ILE A 42 -59.09 -4.91 82.11
C ILE A 42 -58.77 -5.83 80.93
N ILE A 43 -59.77 -6.10 80.07
CA ILE A 43 -59.60 -6.92 78.86
C ILE A 43 -58.63 -6.24 77.88
N ASP A 44 -58.80 -4.95 77.62
CA ASP A 44 -57.93 -4.19 76.73
C ASP A 44 -56.49 -4.15 77.23
N ALA A 45 -56.27 -4.09 78.54
CA ALA A 45 -54.94 -4.16 79.11
C ALA A 45 -54.29 -5.56 78.94
N ILE A 46 -55.07 -6.64 79.11
CA ILE A 46 -54.60 -8.00 78.81
C ILE A 46 -54.20 -8.08 77.33
N VAL A 47 -55.08 -7.67 76.41
CA VAL A 47 -54.81 -7.66 74.97
C VAL A 47 -53.58 -6.82 74.66
N TYR A 48 -53.44 -5.65 75.26
CA TYR A 48 -52.29 -4.76 75.05
C TYR A 48 -50.98 -5.39 75.51
N ALA A 49 -50.99 -6.06 76.67
CA ALA A 49 -49.83 -6.80 77.16
C ALA A 49 -49.39 -7.90 76.19
N LEU A 50 -50.35 -8.61 75.58
CA LEU A 50 -50.06 -9.71 74.65
C LEU A 50 -49.71 -9.25 73.23
N LEU A 51 -50.37 -8.21 72.71
CA LEU A 51 -50.33 -7.80 71.28
C LEU A 51 -49.54 -6.52 70.97
N ALA A 52 -48.93 -5.92 71.97
CA ALA A 52 -47.88 -4.94 71.77
C ALA A 52 -48.24 -3.60 71.14
N GLY A 53 -49.37 -3.01 71.53
CA GLY A 53 -49.62 -1.59 71.27
C GLY A 53 -49.51 -1.13 69.80
N ARG A 54 -49.56 -2.04 68.82
CA ARG A 54 -49.68 -1.68 67.42
C ARG A 54 -51.10 -1.17 67.18
N ARG A 55 -51.28 -0.23 66.24
CA ARG A 55 -52.57 0.43 65.93
C ARG A 55 -53.72 -0.59 65.92
N GLY A 56 -54.72 -0.38 66.78
CA GLY A 56 -55.89 -1.28 66.93
C GLY A 56 -55.91 -2.15 68.20
N ALA A 57 -54.82 -2.20 68.98
CA ALA A 57 -54.77 -2.94 70.24
C ALA A 57 -55.53 -2.28 71.41
N VAL A 58 -55.85 -0.98 71.33
CA VAL A 58 -56.60 -0.21 72.35
C VAL A 58 -57.75 0.53 71.68
N ARG A 59 -58.85 0.76 72.42
CA ARG A 59 -59.90 1.71 72.04
C ARG A 59 -59.32 3.13 71.99
N GLY A 60 -59.01 3.63 70.78
CA GLY A 60 -58.43 4.96 70.58
C GLY A 60 -57.53 5.06 69.35
N SER A 61 -57.19 6.29 68.96
CA SER A 61 -56.37 6.57 67.78
C SER A 61 -54.89 6.79 68.14
N ARG A 62 -54.59 7.10 69.41
CA ARG A 62 -53.25 7.42 69.92
C ARG A 62 -52.84 6.47 71.04
N LYS A 63 -51.53 6.26 71.19
CA LYS A 63 -50.96 5.40 72.24
C LYS A 63 -51.24 5.89 73.67
N SER A 64 -51.40 7.21 73.84
CA SER A 64 -51.73 7.84 75.12
C SER A 64 -53.16 7.56 75.58
N ASP A 65 -54.02 7.06 74.70
CA ASP A 65 -55.45 6.89 74.98
C ASP A 65 -55.71 5.76 75.99
N ILE A 66 -54.73 4.87 76.22
CA ILE A 66 -54.80 3.84 77.27
C ILE A 66 -54.46 4.39 78.67
N LEU A 67 -53.78 5.55 78.74
CA LEU A 67 -53.35 6.14 80.00
C LEU A 67 -54.54 6.79 80.72
N ARG A 68 -54.47 6.76 82.05
CA ARG A 68 -55.38 7.54 82.89
C ARG A 68 -55.24 9.03 82.57
N LEU A 69 -56.35 9.75 82.52
CA LEU A 69 -56.36 11.21 82.31
C LEU A 69 -55.43 11.90 83.33
N GLY A 70 -54.45 12.65 82.83
CA GLY A 70 -53.46 13.37 83.64
C GLY A 70 -52.21 12.57 84.02
N ALA A 71 -52.12 11.27 83.68
CA ALA A 71 -50.93 10.47 83.95
C ALA A 71 -49.87 10.63 82.86
N SER A 72 -48.60 10.80 83.26
CA SER A 72 -47.44 10.83 82.36
C SER A 72 -46.99 9.43 81.92
N GLU A 73 -47.24 8.41 82.75
CA GLU A 73 -46.92 7.01 82.49
C GLU A 73 -47.92 6.06 83.15
N GLY A 74 -48.03 4.85 82.61
CA GLY A 74 -48.86 3.76 83.12
C GLY A 74 -48.21 2.41 82.91
N GLU A 75 -48.52 1.46 83.78
CA GLU A 75 -47.89 0.14 83.82
C GLU A 75 -48.95 -0.95 83.75
N ILE A 76 -48.70 -1.96 82.92
CA ILE A 76 -49.50 -3.16 82.78
C ILE A 76 -48.60 -4.36 83.02
N GLU A 77 -48.92 -5.17 84.03
CA GLU A 77 -48.29 -6.47 84.25
C GLU A 77 -49.31 -7.59 84.04
N VAL A 78 -48.97 -8.57 83.23
CA VAL A 78 -49.78 -9.77 83.01
C VAL A 78 -48.96 -11.01 83.34
N GLU A 79 -49.44 -11.82 84.25
CA GLU A 79 -48.84 -13.09 84.64
C GLU A 79 -49.57 -14.26 83.98
N LEU A 80 -48.81 -15.07 83.23
CA LEU A 80 -49.26 -16.25 82.53
C LEU A 80 -48.58 -17.49 83.12
N ASP A 81 -49.32 -18.56 83.27
CA ASP A 81 -48.82 -19.89 83.60
C ASP A 81 -48.84 -20.77 82.36
N VAL A 82 -47.67 -21.18 81.88
CA VAL A 82 -47.46 -21.94 80.66
C VAL A 82 -46.95 -23.32 81.06
N GLY A 83 -47.88 -24.24 81.33
CA GLY A 83 -47.58 -25.63 81.72
C GLY A 83 -46.71 -25.74 82.97
N GLY A 84 -47.02 -24.95 84.01
CA GLY A 84 -46.35 -24.94 85.30
C GLY A 84 -45.24 -23.90 85.44
N VAL A 85 -44.89 -23.21 84.36
CA VAL A 85 -43.88 -22.15 84.33
C VAL A 85 -44.55 -20.79 84.27
N ARG A 86 -44.13 -19.86 85.14
CA ARG A 86 -44.73 -18.52 85.20
C ARG A 86 -43.94 -17.51 84.37
N TYR A 87 -44.64 -16.81 83.49
CA TYR A 87 -44.14 -15.70 82.70
C TYR A 87 -44.85 -14.41 83.14
N VAL A 88 -44.10 -13.33 83.36
CA VAL A 88 -44.68 -12.01 83.64
C VAL A 88 -44.32 -11.07 82.51
N VAL A 89 -45.32 -10.64 81.75
CA VAL A 89 -45.21 -9.61 80.74
C VAL A 89 -45.42 -8.26 81.42
N LYS A 90 -44.38 -7.42 81.46
CA LYS A 90 -44.47 -6.05 81.96
C LYS A 90 -44.39 -5.06 80.81
N ARG A 91 -45.31 -4.10 80.74
CA ARG A 91 -45.29 -3.01 79.77
C ARG A 91 -45.44 -1.67 80.47
N LEU A 92 -44.55 -0.75 80.12
CA LEU A 92 -44.58 0.64 80.55
C LEU A 92 -44.98 1.53 79.37
N VAL A 93 -46.13 2.16 79.47
CA VAL A 93 -46.68 3.07 78.46
C VAL A 93 -46.39 4.50 78.90
N ARG A 94 -45.81 5.32 78.02
CA ARG A 94 -45.49 6.72 78.31
C ARG A 94 -46.26 7.67 77.41
N ALA A 95 -46.78 8.75 77.99
CA ALA A 95 -47.51 9.79 77.25
C ALA A 95 -46.61 10.45 76.18
N SER A 96 -45.34 10.65 76.52
CA SER A 96 -44.27 11.12 75.63
C SER A 96 -43.02 10.22 75.75
N GLY A 97 -42.28 10.04 74.65
CA GLY A 97 -41.11 9.13 74.60
C GLY A 97 -41.43 7.71 74.11
N SER A 98 -40.46 6.80 74.20
CA SER A 98 -40.64 5.38 73.85
C SER A 98 -41.23 4.58 75.00
N ASP A 99 -42.15 3.68 74.65
CA ASP A 99 -42.70 2.68 75.57
C ASP A 99 -41.62 1.61 75.83
N ASP A 100 -41.71 0.94 76.98
CA ASP A 100 -40.77 -0.11 77.36
C ASP A 100 -41.53 -1.40 77.69
N ALA A 101 -40.86 -2.54 77.50
CA ALA A 101 -41.43 -3.85 77.78
C ALA A 101 -40.36 -4.81 78.27
N GLN A 102 -40.72 -5.63 79.24
CA GLN A 102 -39.87 -6.70 79.76
C GLN A 102 -40.70 -7.98 79.88
N LEU A 103 -40.10 -9.09 79.49
CA LEU A 103 -40.65 -10.42 79.75
C LEU A 103 -39.79 -11.10 80.80
N LEU A 104 -40.40 -11.46 81.92
CA LEU A 104 -39.76 -12.13 83.03
C LEU A 104 -40.19 -13.60 83.05
N TYR A 105 -39.23 -14.47 83.30
CA TYR A 105 -39.39 -15.88 83.58
C TYR A 105 -39.20 -16.12 85.08
N LEU A 106 -40.19 -16.75 85.71
CA LEU A 106 -40.20 -17.09 87.13
C LEU A 106 -40.09 -18.61 87.26
N ASP A 107 -38.92 -19.08 87.70
CA ASP A 107 -38.70 -20.48 88.07
C ASP A 107 -39.11 -20.71 89.53
N GLN A 108 -39.57 -21.91 89.87
CA GLN A 108 -39.99 -22.24 91.23
C GLN A 108 -38.78 -22.19 92.18
N GLY A 109 -38.60 -21.08 92.89
CA GLY A 109 -37.54 -20.89 93.91
C GLY A 109 -36.35 -20.01 93.49
N SER A 110 -36.32 -19.45 92.27
CA SER A 110 -35.22 -18.56 91.80
C SER A 110 -35.68 -17.10 91.60
N LYS A 111 -34.73 -16.16 91.59
CA LYS A 111 -35.00 -14.75 91.22
C LYS A 111 -35.54 -14.67 89.77
N PRO A 112 -36.45 -13.72 89.46
CA PRO A 112 -36.98 -13.51 88.11
C PRO A 112 -35.85 -13.27 87.09
N LYS A 113 -35.88 -13.95 85.95
CA LYS A 113 -34.93 -13.76 84.84
C LYS A 113 -35.59 -13.00 83.70
N ILE A 114 -34.94 -11.97 83.16
CA ILE A 114 -35.42 -11.29 81.94
C ILE A 114 -35.09 -12.16 80.73
N VAL A 115 -36.11 -12.60 79.99
CA VAL A 115 -35.95 -13.42 78.77
C VAL A 115 -36.04 -12.60 77.48
N ALA A 116 -36.70 -11.44 77.54
CA ALA A 116 -36.73 -10.47 76.45
C ALA A 116 -36.92 -9.06 76.99
N SER A 117 -36.33 -8.07 76.31
CA SER A 117 -36.42 -6.65 76.64
C SER A 117 -36.66 -5.84 75.36
N GLY A 118 -37.44 -4.76 75.46
CA GLY A 118 -37.87 -3.95 74.33
C GLY A 118 -39.16 -4.46 73.68
N VAL A 119 -39.98 -3.52 73.20
CA VAL A 119 -41.36 -3.77 72.75
C VAL A 119 -41.44 -4.87 71.69
N ASP A 120 -40.64 -4.83 70.62
CA ASP A 120 -40.72 -5.82 69.53
C ASP A 120 -40.19 -7.20 69.94
N ALA A 121 -39.09 -7.27 70.69
CA ALA A 121 -38.49 -8.55 71.10
C ALA A 121 -39.39 -9.30 72.08
N VAL A 122 -39.94 -8.61 73.08
CA VAL A 122 -40.92 -9.19 74.02
C VAL A 122 -42.14 -9.72 73.27
N SER A 123 -42.63 -8.97 72.30
CA SER A 123 -43.85 -9.32 71.57
C SER A 123 -43.65 -10.51 70.64
N ARG A 124 -42.49 -10.57 69.95
CA ARG A 124 -42.10 -11.75 69.16
C ARG A 124 -42.03 -12.99 70.06
N TYR A 125 -41.37 -12.89 71.21
CA TYR A 125 -41.25 -14.00 72.14
C TYR A 125 -42.61 -14.46 72.68
N VAL A 126 -43.50 -13.53 73.05
CA VAL A 126 -44.86 -13.90 73.49
C VAL A 126 -45.64 -14.60 72.37
N LEU A 127 -45.56 -14.12 71.13
CA LEU A 127 -46.28 -14.74 70.00
C LEU A 127 -45.73 -16.11 69.65
N GLU A 128 -44.42 -16.23 69.44
CA GLU A 128 -43.77 -17.43 68.90
C GLU A 128 -43.55 -18.50 69.99
N GLU A 129 -43.07 -18.11 71.18
CA GLU A 129 -42.65 -19.06 72.22
C GLU A 129 -43.74 -19.33 73.28
N VAL A 130 -44.57 -18.33 73.62
CA VAL A 130 -45.64 -18.50 74.64
C VAL A 130 -46.92 -19.04 74.03
N PHE A 131 -47.41 -18.40 72.95
CA PHE A 131 -48.66 -18.80 72.30
C PHE A 131 -48.48 -19.72 71.09
N GLY A 132 -47.32 -19.69 70.42
CA GLY A 132 -47.05 -20.51 69.23
C GLY A 132 -47.87 -20.07 68.02
N VAL A 133 -47.98 -18.76 67.78
CA VAL A 133 -48.82 -18.20 66.71
C VAL A 133 -48.02 -17.30 65.75
N PRO A 134 -48.36 -17.28 64.44
CA PRO A 134 -47.58 -16.59 63.42
C PRO A 134 -47.87 -15.08 63.35
N SER A 135 -48.95 -14.60 63.94
CA SER A 135 -49.32 -13.17 63.88
C SER A 135 -50.04 -12.69 65.15
N PRO A 136 -49.93 -11.38 65.50
CA PRO A 136 -50.74 -10.78 66.57
C PRO A 136 -52.24 -10.92 66.31
N GLU A 137 -52.65 -10.86 65.04
CA GLU A 137 -54.04 -11.07 64.63
C GLU A 137 -54.54 -12.45 65.05
N ALA A 138 -53.68 -13.49 65.04
CA ALA A 138 -54.06 -14.82 65.50
C ALA A 138 -54.61 -14.79 66.92
N ILE A 139 -53.92 -14.16 67.87
CA ILE A 139 -54.41 -14.05 69.26
C ILE A 139 -55.74 -13.30 69.32
N ARG A 140 -55.91 -12.21 68.56
CA ARG A 140 -57.17 -11.45 68.54
C ARG A 140 -58.34 -12.27 67.99
N TYR A 141 -58.15 -13.04 66.92
CA TYR A 141 -59.24 -13.83 66.34
C TYR A 141 -59.51 -15.14 67.10
N THR A 142 -58.62 -15.56 68.01
CA THR A 142 -58.68 -16.89 68.66
C THR A 142 -58.89 -16.85 70.17
N ILE A 143 -58.29 -15.90 70.90
CA ILE A 143 -58.28 -15.86 72.37
C ILE A 143 -59.24 -14.80 72.94
N VAL A 144 -59.38 -13.65 72.27
CA VAL A 144 -60.16 -12.51 72.81
C VAL A 144 -61.25 -12.08 71.84
N SER A 145 -62.50 -12.11 72.28
CA SER A 145 -63.61 -11.47 71.59
C SER A 145 -63.97 -10.14 72.23
N ARG A 146 -63.87 -9.05 71.48
CA ARG A 146 -64.51 -7.78 71.85
C ARG A 146 -65.98 -7.73 71.43
N GLN A 147 -66.69 -6.73 71.93
CA GLN A 147 -68.02 -6.34 71.46
C GLN A 147 -68.04 -6.18 69.93
N ASP A 148 -69.07 -6.73 69.28
CA ASP A 148 -69.28 -6.76 67.82
C ASP A 148 -68.16 -7.42 66.98
N GLU A 149 -67.11 -7.95 67.60
CA GLU A 149 -66.06 -8.69 66.89
C GLU A 149 -66.44 -10.16 66.71
N LEU A 150 -67.29 -10.71 67.59
CA LEU A 150 -67.60 -12.14 67.67
C LEU A 150 -67.98 -12.74 66.31
N THR A 151 -68.94 -12.13 65.62
CA THR A 151 -69.41 -12.59 64.30
C THR A 151 -68.62 -12.05 63.12
N LYS A 152 -67.64 -11.16 63.33
CA LYS A 152 -66.95 -10.42 62.26
C LYS A 152 -66.37 -11.30 61.16
N LEU A 153 -65.83 -12.47 61.50
CA LEU A 153 -65.27 -13.41 60.52
C LEU A 153 -66.37 -14.03 59.62
N LEU A 154 -67.57 -14.26 60.17
CA LEU A 154 -68.72 -14.75 59.41
C LEU A 154 -69.29 -13.67 58.49
N ASP A 155 -69.22 -12.40 58.90
CA ASP A 155 -69.78 -11.27 58.16
C ASP A 155 -68.90 -10.84 56.96
N LEU A 156 -67.65 -11.27 56.89
CA LEU A 156 -66.77 -11.04 55.74
C LEU A 156 -67.27 -11.75 54.47
N ARG A 157 -67.00 -11.15 53.30
CA ARG A 157 -67.21 -11.83 52.01
C ARG A 157 -66.27 -13.04 51.90
N PRO A 158 -66.62 -14.11 51.14
CA PRO A 158 -65.79 -15.32 51.05
C PRO A 158 -64.32 -15.05 50.71
N ALA A 159 -64.05 -14.16 49.76
CA ALA A 159 -62.67 -13.76 49.40
C ALA A 159 -61.92 -13.06 50.55
N GLU A 160 -62.56 -12.13 51.25
CA GLU A 160 -61.99 -11.41 52.41
C GLU A 160 -61.78 -12.38 53.59
N ARG A 161 -62.69 -13.34 53.77
CA ARG A 161 -62.61 -14.40 54.78
C ARG A 161 -61.46 -15.36 54.48
N LYS A 162 -61.31 -15.77 53.22
CA LYS A 162 -60.17 -16.57 52.73
C LYS A 162 -58.87 -15.87 53.05
N GLU A 163 -58.71 -14.61 52.66
CA GLU A 163 -57.50 -13.84 52.93
C GLU A 163 -57.21 -13.71 54.43
N ALA A 164 -58.23 -13.42 55.24
CA ALA A 164 -58.10 -13.35 56.70
C ALA A 164 -57.62 -14.68 57.29
N ILE A 165 -58.23 -15.81 56.90
CA ILE A 165 -57.85 -17.14 57.41
C ILE A 165 -56.45 -17.53 56.95
N LEU A 166 -56.10 -17.32 55.67
CA LEU A 166 -54.75 -17.64 55.16
C LEU A 166 -53.67 -16.79 55.84
N LYS A 167 -53.98 -15.52 56.16
CA LYS A 167 -53.11 -14.65 56.95
C LYS A 167 -52.92 -15.16 58.38
N LEU A 168 -54.00 -15.64 59.02
CA LEU A 168 -53.93 -16.23 60.37
C LEU A 168 -53.07 -17.49 60.40
N LEU A 169 -53.05 -18.25 59.31
CA LEU A 169 -52.26 -19.48 59.14
C LEU A 169 -50.80 -19.21 58.73
N GLY A 170 -50.38 -17.96 58.55
CA GLY A 170 -49.00 -17.61 58.19
C GLY A 170 -48.63 -17.87 56.72
N LEU A 171 -49.60 -18.15 55.84
CA LEU A 171 -49.32 -18.46 54.42
C LEU A 171 -48.79 -17.26 53.62
N GLN A 172 -48.78 -16.06 54.20
CA GLN A 172 -48.11 -14.88 53.64
C GLN A 172 -46.58 -15.03 53.57
N ASP A 173 -45.99 -15.92 54.36
CA ASP A 173 -44.53 -16.14 54.35
C ASP A 173 -44.05 -16.82 53.07
N LEU A 174 -44.94 -17.52 52.35
CA LEU A 174 -44.67 -18.06 51.01
C LEU A 174 -44.44 -16.95 49.98
N GLU A 175 -45.22 -15.86 50.08
CA GLU A 175 -45.03 -14.68 49.22
C GLU A 175 -43.69 -13.98 49.52
N LYS A 176 -43.30 -13.90 50.80
CA LYS A 176 -41.99 -13.37 51.18
C LYS A 176 -40.85 -14.21 50.62
N ALA A 177 -40.94 -15.53 50.73
CA ALA A 177 -39.94 -16.45 50.16
C ALA A 177 -39.83 -16.29 48.63
N ARG A 178 -40.97 -16.08 47.96
CA ARG A 178 -41.01 -15.79 46.52
C ARG A 178 -40.27 -14.49 46.16
N GLU A 179 -40.49 -13.39 46.90
CA GLU A 179 -39.80 -12.12 46.65
C GLU A 179 -38.29 -12.20 46.89
N VAL A 180 -37.82 -13.05 47.81
CA VAL A 180 -36.37 -13.28 48.04
C VAL A 180 -35.68 -13.90 46.82
N LEU A 181 -36.37 -14.76 46.06
CA LEU A 181 -35.82 -15.38 44.85
C LEU A 181 -35.78 -14.43 43.64
N ARG A 182 -36.58 -13.37 43.66
CA ARG A 182 -36.78 -12.47 42.51
C ARG A 182 -35.51 -11.75 42.05
N PRO A 183 -34.63 -11.21 42.92
CA PRO A 183 -33.37 -10.61 42.51
C PRO A 183 -32.42 -11.62 41.85
N ALA A 184 -32.35 -12.84 42.39
CA ALA A 184 -31.50 -13.90 41.83
C ALA A 184 -31.96 -14.31 40.43
N ILE A 185 -33.28 -14.50 40.24
CA ILE A 185 -33.87 -14.80 38.92
C ILE A 185 -33.55 -13.68 37.93
N ARG A 186 -33.78 -12.40 38.30
CA ARG A 186 -33.47 -11.25 37.44
C ARG A 186 -32.00 -11.20 37.01
N ASN A 187 -31.08 -11.49 37.93
CA ASN A 187 -29.65 -11.53 37.61
C ASN A 187 -29.34 -12.63 36.57
N LEU A 188 -29.87 -13.83 36.78
CA LEU A 188 -29.68 -14.96 35.85
C LEU A 188 -30.35 -14.71 34.49
N GLU A 189 -31.51 -14.04 34.44
CA GLU A 189 -32.14 -13.62 33.18
C GLU A 189 -31.29 -12.59 32.43
N SER A 190 -30.64 -11.66 33.14
CA SER A 190 -29.68 -10.72 32.55
C SER A 190 -28.47 -11.46 31.96
N LEU A 191 -27.92 -12.43 32.69
CA LEU A 191 -26.84 -13.29 32.18
C LEU A 191 -27.29 -14.10 30.95
N ARG A 192 -28.54 -14.57 30.91
CA ARG A 192 -29.12 -15.23 29.72
C ARG A 192 -29.13 -14.29 28.51
N GLY A 193 -29.52 -13.03 28.70
CA GLY A 193 -29.44 -12.02 27.63
C GLY A 193 -28.00 -11.81 27.12
N LYS A 194 -27.02 -11.77 28.03
CA LYS A 194 -25.59 -11.71 27.65
C LYS A 194 -25.15 -12.96 26.90
N LEU A 195 -25.57 -14.14 27.33
CA LEU A 195 -25.27 -15.40 26.64
C LEU A 195 -25.80 -15.41 25.20
N GLU A 196 -27.01 -14.89 24.98
CA GLU A 196 -27.59 -14.76 23.64
C GLU A 196 -26.80 -13.78 22.75
N GLU A 197 -26.28 -12.69 23.32
CA GLU A 197 -25.41 -11.75 22.61
C GLU A 197 -24.05 -12.37 22.25
N VAL A 198 -23.38 -12.99 23.21
CA VAL A 198 -22.11 -13.70 22.99
C VAL A 198 -22.30 -14.80 21.95
N SER A 199 -23.38 -15.56 22.02
CA SER A 199 -23.69 -16.63 21.04
C SER A 199 -23.84 -16.08 19.62
N ARG A 200 -24.54 -14.95 19.44
CA ARG A 200 -24.65 -14.26 18.14
C ARG A 200 -23.29 -13.78 17.62
N ASN A 201 -22.43 -13.27 18.50
CA ASN A 201 -21.08 -12.84 18.12
C ASN A 201 -20.19 -14.01 17.70
N VAL A 202 -20.24 -15.13 18.43
CA VAL A 202 -19.56 -16.38 18.07
C VAL A 202 -19.98 -16.85 16.68
N GLU A 203 -21.29 -16.92 16.39
CA GLU A 203 -21.79 -17.33 15.07
C GLU A 203 -21.33 -16.39 13.94
N ARG A 204 -21.34 -15.07 14.19
CA ARG A 204 -20.88 -14.06 13.23
C ARG A 204 -19.39 -14.24 12.91
N LEU A 205 -18.55 -14.40 13.92
CA LEU A 205 -17.11 -14.59 13.73
C LEU A 205 -16.80 -15.95 13.07
N GLN A 206 -17.52 -17.02 13.41
CA GLN A 206 -17.40 -18.31 12.74
C GLN A 206 -17.74 -18.24 11.24
N ARG A 207 -18.72 -17.41 10.86
CA ARG A 207 -19.03 -17.18 9.44
C ARG A 207 -17.90 -16.43 8.75
N LYS A 208 -17.41 -15.36 9.36
CA LYS A 208 -16.30 -14.56 8.83
C LYS A 208 -15.01 -15.37 8.69
N LEU A 209 -14.72 -16.26 9.64
CA LEU A 209 -13.58 -17.17 9.58
C LEU A 209 -13.66 -18.09 8.37
N ARG A 210 -14.84 -18.69 8.12
CA ARG A 210 -15.08 -19.53 6.92
C ARG A 210 -14.93 -18.76 5.61
N GLU A 211 -15.36 -17.51 5.56
CA GLU A 211 -15.17 -16.65 4.39
C GLU A 211 -13.69 -16.38 4.12
N LEU A 212 -12.91 -16.07 5.17
CA LEU A 212 -11.48 -15.86 5.08
C LEU A 212 -10.71 -17.13 4.68
N ASP A 213 -11.09 -18.29 5.21
CA ASP A 213 -10.48 -19.57 4.83
C ASP A 213 -10.71 -19.86 3.34
N ALA A 214 -11.93 -19.62 2.84
CA ALA A 214 -12.26 -19.78 1.43
C ALA A 214 -11.52 -18.77 0.53
N GLU A 215 -11.34 -17.53 0.96
CA GLU A 215 -10.53 -16.54 0.25
C GLU A 215 -9.04 -16.94 0.23
N SER A 216 -8.50 -17.38 1.38
CA SER A 216 -7.11 -17.83 1.50
C SER A 216 -6.82 -18.99 0.55
N GLU A 217 -7.70 -19.98 0.46
CA GLU A 217 -7.55 -21.11 -0.45
C GLU A 217 -7.56 -20.68 -1.93
N ARG A 218 -8.39 -19.70 -2.30
CA ARG A 218 -8.42 -19.15 -3.67
C ARG A 218 -7.12 -18.44 -4.01
N VAL A 219 -6.64 -17.56 -3.13
CA VAL A 219 -5.40 -16.80 -3.35
C VAL A 219 -4.19 -17.73 -3.39
N LEU A 220 -4.17 -18.80 -2.58
CA LEU A 220 -3.12 -19.83 -2.64
C LEU A 220 -3.08 -20.54 -4.01
N LYS A 221 -4.24 -20.91 -4.56
CA LYS A 221 -4.33 -21.49 -5.92
C LYS A 221 -3.83 -20.52 -7.00
N GLU A 222 -4.16 -19.24 -6.87
CA GLU A 222 -3.66 -18.20 -7.78
C GLU A 222 -2.14 -18.02 -7.65
N LEU A 223 -1.60 -18.07 -6.43
CA LEU A 223 -0.17 -17.98 -6.16
C LEU A 223 0.59 -19.16 -6.76
N GLU A 224 0.08 -20.40 -6.62
CA GLU A 224 0.68 -21.58 -7.25
C GLU A 224 0.70 -21.44 -8.77
N LYS A 225 -0.40 -21.01 -9.38
CA LYS A 225 -0.47 -20.78 -10.83
C LYS A 225 0.52 -19.72 -11.29
N ALA A 226 0.56 -18.57 -10.62
CA ALA A 226 1.48 -17.48 -10.94
C ALA A 226 2.95 -17.88 -10.74
N SER A 227 3.24 -18.71 -9.73
CA SER A 227 4.60 -19.21 -9.48
C SER A 227 5.07 -20.14 -10.60
N ARG A 228 4.19 -21.02 -11.10
CA ARG A 228 4.48 -21.83 -12.30
C ARG A 228 4.71 -20.97 -13.54
N GLU A 229 3.87 -19.95 -13.75
CA GLU A 229 4.05 -18.99 -14.87
C GLU A 229 5.41 -18.28 -14.81
N VAL A 230 5.92 -17.94 -13.61
CA VAL A 230 7.27 -17.37 -13.42
C VAL A 230 8.35 -18.38 -13.79
N GLU A 231 8.26 -19.62 -13.33
CA GLU A 231 9.24 -20.67 -13.64
C GLU A 231 9.35 -20.92 -15.15
N ASP A 232 8.21 -21.05 -15.84
CA ASP A 232 8.19 -21.24 -17.28
C ASP A 232 8.78 -20.03 -18.02
N ALA A 233 8.44 -18.80 -17.59
CA ALA A 233 8.99 -17.58 -18.19
C ALA A 233 10.50 -17.45 -17.94
N ARG A 234 11.01 -17.90 -16.78
CA ARG A 234 12.46 -17.93 -16.48
C ARG A 234 13.21 -18.91 -17.37
N ARG A 235 12.69 -20.13 -17.56
CA ARG A 235 13.27 -21.12 -18.48
C ARG A 235 13.37 -20.59 -19.91
N GLU A 236 12.31 -19.95 -20.39
CA GLU A 236 12.31 -19.34 -21.74
C GLU A 236 13.32 -18.19 -21.84
N LYS A 237 13.42 -17.36 -20.80
CA LYS A 237 14.43 -16.29 -20.72
C LYS A 237 15.86 -16.86 -20.75
N GLU A 238 16.14 -17.91 -19.97
CA GLU A 238 17.46 -18.57 -19.93
C GLU A 238 17.82 -19.22 -21.28
N PHE A 239 16.84 -19.81 -21.96
CA PHE A 239 17.02 -20.34 -23.31
C PHE A 239 17.38 -19.23 -24.30
N LEU A 240 16.63 -18.12 -24.30
CA LEU A 240 16.92 -16.95 -25.14
C LEU A 240 18.25 -16.28 -24.78
N GLU A 241 18.64 -16.26 -23.51
CA GLU A 241 19.94 -15.76 -23.03
C GLU A 241 21.09 -16.54 -23.68
N THR A 242 20.98 -17.87 -23.65
CA THR A 242 21.97 -18.77 -24.25
C THR A 242 22.10 -18.52 -25.76
N ILE A 243 20.97 -18.40 -26.47
CA ILE A 243 20.98 -18.11 -27.91
C ILE A 243 21.58 -16.71 -28.17
N ARG A 244 21.24 -15.70 -27.36
CA ARG A 244 21.76 -14.34 -27.49
C ARG A 244 23.28 -14.30 -27.34
N ASP A 245 23.81 -14.97 -26.33
CA ASP A 245 25.26 -14.94 -26.07
C ASP A 245 26.03 -15.67 -27.17
N MET A 246 25.48 -16.78 -27.70
CA MET A 246 26.02 -17.45 -28.88
C MET A 246 25.93 -16.59 -30.14
N ALA A 247 24.84 -15.85 -30.32
CA ALA A 247 24.64 -14.94 -31.44
C ALA A 247 25.67 -13.80 -31.46
N ILE A 248 25.89 -13.15 -30.31
CA ILE A 248 26.91 -12.10 -30.15
C ILE A 248 28.27 -12.66 -30.57
N ARG A 249 28.64 -13.83 -30.05
CA ARG A 249 29.90 -14.49 -30.39
C ARG A 249 29.99 -14.86 -31.87
N LEU A 250 28.89 -15.30 -32.50
CA LEU A 250 28.83 -15.59 -33.93
C LEU A 250 29.10 -14.34 -34.77
N PHE A 251 28.44 -13.21 -34.45
CA PHE A 251 28.63 -11.94 -35.16
C PHE A 251 30.07 -11.43 -35.03
N GLU A 252 30.66 -11.50 -33.84
CA GLU A 252 32.07 -11.16 -33.62
C GLU A 252 33.03 -12.03 -34.43
N LEU A 253 32.80 -13.35 -34.48
CA LEU A 253 33.64 -14.28 -35.24
C LEU A 253 33.49 -14.07 -36.75
N ARG A 254 32.27 -13.78 -37.24
CA ARG A 254 32.01 -13.46 -38.66
C ARG A 254 32.73 -12.19 -39.08
N GLU A 255 32.72 -11.16 -38.25
CA GLU A 255 33.44 -9.91 -38.53
C GLU A 255 34.96 -10.15 -38.59
N LYS A 256 35.51 -10.91 -37.63
CA LYS A 256 36.93 -11.28 -37.67
C LYS A 256 37.30 -12.10 -38.90
N ALA A 257 36.46 -13.05 -39.30
CA ALA A 257 36.67 -13.84 -40.52
C ALA A 257 36.64 -12.98 -41.80
N ARG A 258 35.75 -11.98 -41.85
CA ARG A 258 35.70 -11.01 -42.95
C ARG A 258 36.99 -10.20 -43.03
N ILE A 259 37.48 -9.67 -41.90
CA ILE A 259 38.74 -8.91 -41.85
C ILE A 259 39.90 -9.78 -42.35
N ILE A 260 39.96 -11.06 -41.98
CA ILE A 260 40.98 -12.00 -42.47
C ILE A 260 40.91 -12.14 -43.99
N SER A 261 39.71 -12.34 -44.56
CA SER A 261 39.55 -12.44 -46.02
C SER A 261 39.95 -11.15 -46.75
N GLU A 262 39.68 -9.98 -46.18
CA GLU A 262 40.13 -8.69 -46.73
C GLU A 262 41.67 -8.59 -46.72
N ILE A 263 42.32 -8.98 -45.63
CA ILE A 263 43.79 -9.04 -45.54
C ILE A 263 44.39 -9.96 -46.60
N GLU A 264 43.84 -11.16 -46.81
CA GLU A 264 44.35 -12.11 -47.81
C GLU A 264 44.32 -11.55 -49.22
N SER A 265 43.22 -10.87 -49.58
CA SER A 265 43.10 -10.22 -50.88
C SER A 265 44.16 -9.11 -51.05
N MET A 266 44.39 -8.33 -50.00
CA MET A 266 45.40 -7.26 -49.98
C MET A 266 46.83 -7.81 -50.04
N GLU A 267 47.13 -8.91 -49.36
CA GLU A 267 48.46 -9.53 -49.38
C GLU A 267 48.83 -10.03 -50.77
N SER A 268 47.87 -10.64 -51.49
CA SER A 268 48.07 -11.03 -52.89
C SER A 268 48.36 -9.82 -53.79
N GLU A 269 47.69 -8.69 -53.57
CA GLU A 269 47.89 -7.46 -54.35
C GLU A 269 49.22 -6.77 -54.01
N ILE A 270 49.58 -6.70 -52.72
CA ILE A 270 50.87 -6.17 -52.23
C ILE A 270 52.03 -6.96 -52.82
N GLU A 271 51.95 -8.29 -52.86
CA GLU A 271 52.99 -9.15 -53.43
C GLU A 271 53.16 -8.91 -54.94
N ALA A 272 52.06 -8.72 -55.68
CA ALA A 272 52.11 -8.36 -57.10
C ALA A 272 52.76 -6.99 -57.34
N LEU A 273 52.43 -5.98 -56.53
CA LEU A 273 53.03 -4.65 -56.58
C LEU A 273 54.51 -4.66 -56.19
N ARG A 274 54.89 -5.44 -55.18
CA ARG A 274 56.29 -5.59 -54.73
C ARG A 274 57.19 -6.07 -55.87
N ARG A 275 56.72 -7.07 -56.62
CA ARG A 275 57.40 -7.60 -57.80
C ARG A 275 57.53 -6.56 -58.93
N LEU A 276 56.56 -5.66 -59.09
CA LEU A 276 56.65 -4.55 -60.06
C LEU A 276 57.67 -3.49 -59.61
N LEU A 277 57.81 -3.24 -58.31
CA LEU A 277 58.77 -2.27 -57.78
C LEU A 277 60.23 -2.70 -57.94
N GLU A 278 60.53 -3.99 -58.11
CA GLU A 278 61.89 -4.47 -58.41
C GLU A 278 62.47 -3.87 -59.71
N ILE A 279 61.59 -3.43 -60.62
CA ILE A 279 61.93 -2.78 -61.89
C ILE A 279 62.62 -1.43 -61.67
N GLU A 280 62.37 -0.76 -60.54
CA GLU A 280 62.94 0.56 -60.20
C GLU A 280 64.47 0.59 -60.31
N LYS A 281 65.14 -0.52 -59.98
CA LYS A 281 66.61 -0.64 -60.02
C LYS A 281 67.20 -0.40 -61.41
N TRP A 282 66.46 -0.70 -62.47
CA TRP A 282 66.93 -0.66 -63.85
C TRP A 282 66.80 0.72 -64.50
N VAL A 283 66.01 1.62 -63.91
CA VAL A 283 65.56 2.86 -64.55
C VAL A 283 65.91 4.11 -63.74
N ARG A 284 66.24 3.95 -62.45
CA ARG A 284 66.52 5.06 -61.53
C ARG A 284 67.79 5.86 -61.86
N ALA A 285 68.78 5.24 -62.50
CA ALA A 285 70.07 5.87 -62.81
C ALA A 285 70.05 6.77 -64.07
N ILE A 286 68.96 6.77 -64.84
CA ILE A 286 68.87 7.47 -66.13
C ILE A 286 68.12 8.80 -65.93
N ASP A 287 68.82 9.93 -66.06
CA ASP A 287 68.22 11.26 -66.06
C ASP A 287 67.64 11.59 -67.45
N VAL A 288 66.36 11.31 -67.62
CA VAL A 288 65.59 11.57 -68.84
C VAL A 288 65.48 13.08 -69.13
N GLY A 289 65.52 13.92 -68.10
CA GLY A 289 65.45 15.38 -68.22
C GLY A 289 66.69 15.97 -68.87
N GLU A 290 67.88 15.58 -68.40
CA GLU A 290 69.16 16.01 -68.98
C GLU A 290 69.33 15.49 -70.42
N ALA A 291 68.93 14.24 -70.68
CA ALA A 291 68.97 13.62 -72.01
C ALA A 291 68.23 14.46 -73.08
N ARG A 292 67.00 14.89 -72.76
CA ARG A 292 66.17 15.68 -73.68
C ARG A 292 66.71 17.08 -73.89
N ALA A 293 67.31 17.71 -72.89
CA ALA A 293 67.92 19.03 -73.02
C ALA A 293 69.08 19.00 -74.04
N ARG A 294 70.03 18.07 -73.86
CA ARG A 294 71.21 17.93 -74.73
C ARG A 294 70.86 17.63 -76.20
N LEU A 295 69.81 16.84 -76.44
CA LEU A 295 69.33 16.53 -77.79
C LEU A 295 68.73 17.74 -78.51
N ARG A 296 68.11 18.67 -77.78
CA ARG A 296 67.60 19.94 -78.35
C ARG A 296 68.74 20.86 -78.74
N ASP A 297 69.72 21.05 -77.86
CA ASP A 297 70.89 21.91 -78.09
C ASP A 297 71.68 21.47 -79.33
N LEU A 298 71.82 20.14 -79.51
CA LEU A 298 72.51 19.55 -80.67
C LEU A 298 71.77 19.80 -82.00
N ALA A 299 70.44 19.79 -81.99
CA ALA A 299 69.64 20.08 -83.18
C ALA A 299 69.73 21.57 -83.58
N GLU A 300 69.79 22.47 -82.60
CA GLU A 300 69.89 23.92 -82.82
C GLU A 300 71.25 24.32 -83.38
N ALA A 301 72.34 23.79 -82.82
CA ALA A 301 73.70 24.04 -83.31
C ALA A 301 73.88 23.60 -84.78
N ARG A 302 73.32 22.44 -85.17
CA ARG A 302 73.37 21.94 -86.56
C ARG A 302 72.71 22.87 -87.56
N ARG A 303 71.52 23.40 -87.22
CA ARG A 303 70.79 24.34 -88.09
C ARG A 303 71.57 25.63 -88.30
N ARG A 304 72.20 26.15 -87.24
CA ARG A 304 72.94 27.43 -87.31
C ARG A 304 74.17 27.34 -88.21
N ILE A 305 74.89 26.23 -88.17
CA ILE A 305 76.03 25.99 -89.06
C ILE A 305 75.61 25.92 -90.54
N GLN A 306 74.47 25.28 -90.85
CA GLN A 306 73.96 25.23 -92.22
C GLN A 306 73.65 26.61 -92.79
N GLN A 307 73.04 27.51 -91.99
CA GLN A 307 72.75 28.88 -92.44
C GLN A 307 74.02 29.67 -92.78
N LEU A 308 75.03 29.63 -91.92
CA LEU A 308 76.27 30.38 -92.14
C LEU A 308 77.07 29.87 -93.35
N ARG A 309 77.02 28.55 -93.61
CA ARG A 309 77.64 27.96 -94.81
C ARG A 309 77.00 28.47 -96.10
N ALA A 310 75.67 28.57 -96.15
CA ALA A 310 74.96 29.12 -97.31
C ALA A 310 75.26 30.61 -97.54
N GLU A 311 75.39 31.41 -96.48
CA GLU A 311 75.81 32.81 -96.59
C GLU A 311 77.22 32.97 -97.16
N LYS A 312 78.15 32.08 -96.77
CA LYS A 312 79.53 32.09 -97.31
C LYS A 312 79.54 31.82 -98.81
N GLU A 313 78.82 30.78 -99.26
CA GLU A 313 78.74 30.41 -100.69
C GLU A 313 78.21 31.56 -101.57
N SER A 314 77.27 32.35 -101.07
CA SER A 314 76.77 33.54 -101.79
C SER A 314 77.84 34.61 -101.97
N VAL A 315 78.67 34.84 -100.95
CA VAL A 315 79.76 35.85 -101.01
C VAL A 315 80.87 35.39 -101.95
N ASP A 316 81.19 34.09 -101.93
CA ASP A 316 82.17 33.48 -102.84
C ASP A 316 81.72 33.67 -104.32
N ALA A 317 80.43 33.44 -104.62
CA ALA A 317 79.87 33.66 -105.95
C ALA A 317 79.91 35.13 -106.43
N ASP A 318 79.71 36.09 -105.53
CA ASP A 318 79.83 37.52 -105.84
C ASP A 318 81.29 37.90 -106.16
N ILE A 319 82.26 37.30 -105.47
CA ILE A 319 83.68 37.49 -105.75
C ILE A 319 84.04 36.94 -107.14
N ASP A 320 83.55 35.76 -107.50
CA ASP A 320 83.70 35.20 -108.84
C ASP A 320 83.07 36.08 -109.92
N GLY A 321 81.97 36.77 -109.61
CA GLY A 321 81.36 37.77 -110.48
C GLY A 321 82.32 38.92 -110.81
N VAL A 322 83.00 39.44 -109.78
CA VAL A 322 84.02 40.50 -109.96
C VAL A 322 85.20 40.01 -110.79
N CYS A 323 85.68 38.77 -110.57
CA CYS A 323 86.76 38.19 -111.38
C CYS A 323 86.37 38.02 -112.85
N ARG A 324 85.15 37.54 -113.14
CA ARG A 324 84.67 37.40 -114.52
C ARG A 324 84.55 38.74 -115.23
N GLU A 325 84.03 39.76 -114.54
CA GLU A 325 83.92 41.10 -115.11
C GLU A 325 85.30 41.71 -115.43
N LEU A 326 86.31 41.43 -114.59
CA LEU A 326 87.70 41.79 -114.84
C LEU A 326 88.25 41.18 -116.14
N SER A 327 88.00 39.89 -116.35
CA SER A 327 88.42 39.18 -117.57
C SER A 327 87.74 39.76 -118.81
N THR A 328 86.45 40.12 -118.74
CA THR A 328 85.74 40.72 -119.89
C THR A 328 86.27 42.10 -120.29
N LEU A 329 86.95 42.82 -119.38
CA LEU A 329 87.60 44.09 -119.68
C LEU A 329 88.99 43.92 -120.34
N GLY A 330 89.39 42.68 -120.64
CA GLY A 330 90.65 42.36 -121.30
C GLY A 330 91.85 42.24 -120.36
N PHE A 331 91.61 42.10 -119.05
CA PHE A 331 92.67 41.85 -118.07
C PHE A 331 92.69 40.37 -117.72
N GLU A 332 93.61 39.65 -118.34
CA GLU A 332 93.88 38.26 -118.00
C GLU A 332 94.97 38.21 -116.92
N GLY A 333 94.59 37.76 -115.73
CA GLY A 333 95.48 37.57 -114.59
C GLY A 333 94.80 36.74 -113.50
N GLU A 334 95.58 36.13 -112.61
CA GLU A 334 95.05 35.35 -111.49
C GLU A 334 94.22 36.24 -110.55
N CYS A 335 92.90 36.05 -110.62
CA CYS A 335 91.89 36.59 -109.72
C CYS A 335 91.23 35.42 -109.00
N SER A 336 91.31 35.42 -107.68
CA SER A 336 90.74 34.40 -106.80
C SER A 336 90.02 35.06 -105.63
N GLU A 337 89.24 34.25 -104.91
CA GLU A 337 88.52 34.67 -103.70
C GLU A 337 89.44 35.28 -102.61
N GLU A 338 90.75 35.03 -102.70
CA GLU A 338 91.76 35.50 -101.74
C GLU A 338 92.48 36.77 -102.18
N ASN A 339 92.46 37.14 -103.47
CA ASN A 339 93.22 38.28 -104.00
C ASN A 339 92.38 39.19 -104.93
N VAL A 340 91.06 39.07 -104.90
CA VAL A 340 90.15 39.73 -105.85
C VAL A 340 90.32 41.24 -105.90
N ASP A 341 90.54 41.91 -104.76
CA ASP A 341 90.79 43.35 -104.70
C ASP A 341 92.15 43.74 -105.26
N ASP A 342 93.18 42.93 -105.01
CA ASP A 342 94.52 43.12 -105.58
C ASP A 342 94.54 42.90 -107.10
N ALA A 343 93.73 41.98 -107.62
CA ALA A 343 93.55 41.76 -109.06
C ALA A 343 92.90 42.97 -109.74
N VAL A 344 91.81 43.51 -109.19
CA VAL A 344 91.15 44.71 -109.76
C VAL A 344 92.09 45.92 -109.73
N ARG A 345 92.86 46.08 -108.65
CA ARG A 345 93.83 47.18 -108.53
C ARG A 345 94.91 47.13 -109.60
N ARG A 346 95.48 45.96 -109.88
CA ARG A 346 96.50 45.78 -110.94
C ARG A 346 95.95 46.17 -112.32
N ALA A 347 94.72 45.80 -112.64
CA ALA A 347 94.05 46.17 -113.88
C ALA A 347 93.86 47.70 -113.99
N LEU A 348 93.41 48.33 -112.91
CA LEU A 348 93.24 49.79 -112.82
C LEU A 348 94.53 50.54 -113.17
N ASP A 349 95.65 50.12 -112.58
CA ASP A 349 96.96 50.75 -112.77
C ASP A 349 97.52 50.52 -114.19
N SER A 350 97.14 49.42 -114.85
CA SER A 350 97.52 49.16 -116.25
C SER A 350 96.79 50.10 -117.23
N VAL A 351 95.48 50.29 -117.08
CA VAL A 351 94.72 51.21 -117.93
C VAL A 351 95.14 52.67 -117.72
N ARG A 352 95.41 53.09 -116.48
CA ARG A 352 95.98 54.42 -116.18
C ARG A 352 97.27 54.69 -116.93
N ARG A 353 98.18 53.70 -116.97
CA ARG A 353 99.44 53.80 -117.73
C ARG A 353 99.23 53.86 -119.25
N SER A 354 98.16 53.27 -119.76
CA SER A 354 97.83 53.29 -121.18
C SER A 354 97.20 54.63 -121.59
N ILE A 355 96.32 55.19 -120.77
CA ILE A 355 95.77 56.55 -120.94
C ILE A 355 96.91 57.56 -121.04
N ALA A 356 97.85 57.53 -120.10
CA ALA A 356 98.98 58.44 -120.05
C ALA A 356 99.86 58.39 -121.32
N ARG A 357 100.04 57.18 -121.90
CA ARG A 357 100.80 57.00 -123.15
C ARG A 357 100.09 57.60 -124.36
N ALA A 358 98.81 57.30 -124.54
CA ALA A 358 98.03 57.81 -125.68
C ALA A 358 97.90 59.35 -125.64
N GLU A 359 97.77 59.94 -124.45
CA GLU A 359 97.75 61.40 -124.26
C GLU A 359 99.07 62.08 -124.65
N ALA A 360 100.21 61.42 -124.42
CA ALA A 360 101.51 61.93 -124.85
C ALA A 360 101.66 61.88 -126.38
N GLU A 361 101.23 60.78 -127.00
CA GLU A 361 101.32 60.56 -128.44
C GLU A 361 100.41 61.53 -129.23
N LEU A 362 99.19 61.79 -128.72
CA LEU A 362 98.27 62.79 -129.28
C LEU A 362 98.92 64.18 -129.33
N ARG A 363 99.68 64.53 -128.30
CA ARG A 363 100.38 65.81 -128.19
C ARG A 363 101.40 65.98 -129.32
N ILE A 364 102.20 64.94 -129.58
CA ILE A 364 103.22 64.92 -130.63
C ILE A 364 102.59 65.05 -132.04
N VAL A 365 101.47 64.36 -132.28
CA VAL A 365 100.75 64.40 -133.57
C VAL A 365 100.19 65.81 -133.84
N MET A 366 99.66 66.47 -132.82
CA MET A 366 99.13 67.83 -132.94
C MET A 366 100.23 68.85 -133.31
N GLU A 367 101.41 68.76 -132.67
CA GLU A 367 102.56 69.59 -132.99
C GLU A 367 103.05 69.35 -134.43
N SER A 368 103.18 68.08 -134.83
CA SER A 368 103.62 67.69 -136.17
C SER A 368 102.70 68.22 -137.29
N LYS A 369 101.38 68.27 -137.03
CA LYS A 369 100.37 68.77 -137.98
C LYS A 369 100.48 70.28 -138.22
N GLY A 370 100.85 71.05 -137.20
CA GLY A 370 101.09 72.50 -137.32
C GLY A 370 102.33 72.84 -138.15
N VAL A 371 103.38 72.02 -138.08
CA VAL A 371 104.62 72.26 -138.84
C VAL A 371 104.45 72.01 -140.35
N VAL A 372 103.59 71.05 -140.72
CA VAL A 372 103.39 70.66 -142.13
C VAL A 372 102.45 71.63 -142.88
N SER A 373 101.57 72.37 -142.19
CA SER A 373 100.62 73.29 -142.85
C SER A 373 101.29 74.53 -143.44
N ASP A 374 102.39 75.01 -142.84
CA ASP A 374 102.92 76.35 -143.10
C ASP A 374 104.13 76.36 -144.07
N SER A 375 104.57 75.19 -144.56
CA SER A 375 105.79 75.06 -145.38
C SER A 375 105.52 74.76 -146.86
N SER A 376 106.11 75.57 -147.74
CA SER A 376 106.14 75.38 -149.21
C SER A 376 107.11 74.30 -149.70
N GLU A 377 107.99 73.83 -148.81
CA GLU A 377 108.97 72.77 -149.07
C GLU A 377 108.77 71.58 -148.12
N CYS A 378 109.15 70.38 -148.54
CA CYS A 378 109.08 69.21 -147.66
C CYS A 378 110.05 69.38 -146.46
N PRO A 379 109.58 69.38 -145.19
CA PRO A 379 110.42 69.66 -144.02
C PRO A 379 111.44 68.56 -143.71
N VAL A 380 111.34 67.39 -144.35
CA VAL A 380 112.30 66.29 -144.20
C VAL A 380 113.34 66.30 -145.33
N CYS A 381 112.94 66.59 -146.58
CA CYS A 381 113.81 66.40 -147.75
C CYS A 381 113.91 67.58 -148.74
N ARG A 382 113.30 68.73 -148.44
CA ARG A 382 113.41 70.02 -149.15
C ARG A 382 113.08 70.05 -150.64
N ARG A 383 112.45 69.01 -151.18
CA ARG A 383 111.82 69.10 -152.51
C ARG A 383 110.60 70.03 -152.44
N PRO A 384 110.36 70.87 -153.47
CA PRO A 384 109.13 71.64 -153.56
C PRO A 384 107.96 70.66 -153.56
N MET A 385 107.07 70.79 -152.57
CA MET A 385 105.89 69.94 -152.46
C MET A 385 104.87 70.45 -153.47
N ASP A 386 104.39 69.56 -154.33
CA ASP A 386 103.15 69.83 -155.02
C ASP A 386 101.98 69.82 -154.02
N ASP A 387 100.91 70.54 -154.33
CA ASP A 387 99.75 70.67 -153.43
C ASP A 387 99.06 69.32 -153.16
N SER A 388 99.26 68.33 -154.03
CA SER A 388 98.80 66.95 -153.85
C SER A 388 99.44 66.29 -152.63
N LEU A 389 100.76 66.41 -152.46
CA LEU A 389 101.47 65.74 -151.37
C LEU A 389 101.14 66.35 -149.99
N ARG A 390 101.07 67.70 -149.87
CA ARG A 390 100.77 68.39 -148.59
C ARG A 390 99.40 68.02 -148.04
N HIS A 391 98.39 67.95 -148.91
CA HIS A 391 97.03 67.61 -148.51
C HIS A 391 96.93 66.16 -147.99
N SER A 392 97.72 65.24 -148.54
CA SER A 392 97.75 63.83 -148.11
C SER A 392 98.29 63.67 -146.67
N VAL A 393 99.37 64.37 -146.33
CA VAL A 393 100.04 64.26 -145.02
C VAL A 393 99.17 64.87 -143.91
N LEU A 394 98.58 66.05 -144.14
CA LEU A 394 97.68 66.68 -143.16
C LEU A 394 96.41 65.86 -142.91
N LYS A 395 95.87 65.20 -143.96
CA LYS A 395 94.72 64.32 -143.84
C LYS A 395 95.02 63.10 -142.98
N GLU A 396 96.22 62.52 -143.09
CA GLU A 396 96.61 61.39 -142.24
C GLU A 396 96.92 61.80 -140.79
N LEU A 397 97.56 62.95 -140.55
CA LEU A 397 97.75 63.45 -139.19
C LEU A 397 96.41 63.79 -138.49
N ALA A 398 95.43 64.35 -139.22
CA ALA A 398 94.10 64.60 -138.67
C ALA A 398 93.33 63.32 -138.32
N LYS A 399 93.44 62.28 -139.15
CA LYS A 399 92.90 60.95 -138.84
C LYS A 399 93.55 60.36 -137.59
N ARG A 400 94.87 60.51 -137.42
CA ARG A 400 95.58 59.96 -136.26
C ARG A 400 95.22 60.67 -134.96
N GLU A 401 95.07 61.99 -134.99
CA GLU A 401 94.62 62.80 -133.84
C GLU A 401 93.21 62.39 -133.38
N THR A 402 92.27 62.27 -134.30
CA THR A 402 90.89 61.86 -133.99
C THR A 402 90.82 60.43 -133.45
N ALA A 403 91.63 59.52 -133.99
CA ALA A 403 91.76 58.16 -133.48
C ALA A 403 92.29 58.13 -132.03
N LEU A 404 93.35 58.88 -131.72
CA LEU A 404 93.95 58.92 -130.39
C LEU A 404 93.02 59.55 -129.33
N ARG A 405 92.28 60.62 -129.65
CA ARG A 405 91.26 61.17 -128.73
C ARG A 405 90.15 60.15 -128.42
N GLN A 406 89.67 59.44 -129.44
CA GLN A 406 88.67 58.39 -129.25
C GLN A 406 89.20 57.23 -128.39
N GLU A 407 90.50 56.92 -128.48
CA GLU A 407 91.15 55.86 -127.71
C GLU A 407 91.29 56.23 -126.22
N ILE A 408 91.71 57.47 -125.92
CA ILE A 408 91.79 57.98 -124.54
C ILE A 408 90.42 57.97 -123.85
N ASP A 409 89.37 58.43 -124.54
CA ASP A 409 88.02 58.45 -123.99
C ASP A 409 87.48 57.05 -123.69
N LYS A 410 87.80 56.06 -124.54
CA LYS A 410 87.47 54.65 -124.27
C LYS A 410 88.19 54.15 -123.02
N LEU A 411 89.48 54.42 -122.88
CA LEU A 411 90.26 53.97 -121.73
C LEU A 411 89.80 54.61 -120.41
N ARG A 412 89.45 55.91 -120.39
CA ARG A 412 88.91 56.58 -119.19
C ARG A 412 87.59 55.96 -118.70
N ARG A 413 86.73 55.48 -119.61
CA ARG A 413 85.50 54.74 -119.23
C ARG A 413 85.83 53.42 -118.54
N VAL A 414 86.85 52.72 -119.02
CA VAL A 414 87.32 51.46 -118.40
C VAL A 414 87.92 51.73 -117.01
N GLU A 415 88.69 52.80 -116.83
CA GLU A 415 89.25 53.20 -115.53
C GLU A 415 88.16 53.46 -114.47
N ALA A 416 87.11 54.21 -114.83
CA ALA A 416 86.01 54.51 -113.92
C ALA A 416 85.20 53.27 -113.53
N ARG A 417 85.15 52.24 -114.39
CA ARG A 417 84.48 50.97 -114.11
C ARG A 417 85.30 50.12 -113.14
N LEU A 418 86.59 49.96 -113.40
CA LEU A 418 87.52 49.23 -112.53
C LEU A 418 87.61 49.85 -111.12
N SER A 419 87.53 51.19 -111.00
CA SER A 419 87.56 51.86 -109.69
C SER A 419 86.38 51.43 -108.79
N ARG A 420 85.18 51.27 -109.38
CA ARG A 420 84.00 50.79 -108.66
C ARG A 420 84.15 49.33 -108.26
N MET A 421 84.64 48.50 -109.18
CA MET A 421 84.90 47.08 -108.91
C MET A 421 85.88 46.89 -107.75
N TYR A 422 86.91 47.73 -107.62
CA TYR A 422 87.90 47.63 -106.53
C TYR A 422 87.25 47.81 -105.15
N THR A 423 86.35 48.78 -105.00
CA THR A 423 85.64 48.99 -103.73
C THR A 423 84.65 47.88 -103.37
N LEU A 424 84.08 47.21 -104.37
CA LEU A 424 83.20 46.05 -104.18
C LEU A 424 84.01 44.81 -103.75
N ALA A 425 85.06 44.52 -104.50
CA ALA A 425 86.03 43.44 -104.23
C ALA A 425 86.51 43.41 -102.78
N ARG A 426 86.94 44.58 -102.26
CA ARG A 426 87.48 44.69 -100.90
C ARG A 426 86.43 44.38 -99.81
N ARG A 427 85.17 44.79 -99.99
CA ARG A 427 84.09 44.51 -99.03
C ARG A 427 83.75 43.02 -98.97
N LEU A 428 83.64 42.38 -100.13
CA LEU A 428 83.30 40.97 -100.24
C LEU A 428 84.36 40.10 -99.55
N ARG A 429 85.65 40.39 -99.75
CA ARG A 429 86.76 39.69 -99.10
C ARG A 429 86.70 39.75 -97.57
N THR A 430 86.44 40.93 -96.99
CA THR A 430 86.33 41.08 -95.52
C THR A 430 85.15 40.28 -94.97
N ARG A 431 84.00 40.31 -95.65
CA ARG A 431 82.81 39.58 -95.20
C ARG A 431 83.00 38.06 -95.23
N ARG A 432 83.70 37.54 -96.24
CA ARG A 432 84.04 36.11 -96.37
C ARG A 432 84.86 35.62 -95.16
N LEU A 433 85.86 36.38 -94.72
CA LEU A 433 86.71 36.05 -93.56
C LEU A 433 85.92 35.96 -92.24
N GLU A 434 84.98 36.88 -92.01
CA GLU A 434 84.12 36.85 -90.81
C GLU A 434 83.23 35.60 -90.75
N LEU A 435 82.71 35.16 -91.89
CA LEU A 435 81.82 34.00 -91.97
C LEU A 435 82.57 32.69 -91.69
N VAL A 436 83.80 32.56 -92.21
CA VAL A 436 84.63 31.36 -91.97
C VAL A 436 84.93 31.17 -90.48
N SER A 437 85.35 32.23 -89.79
CA SER A 437 85.68 32.16 -88.35
C SER A 437 84.47 31.74 -87.48
N LYS A 438 83.26 32.24 -87.77
CA LYS A 438 82.04 31.87 -87.02
C LYS A 438 81.61 30.42 -87.23
N ILE A 439 81.86 29.87 -88.42
CA ILE A 439 81.53 28.47 -88.72
C ILE A 439 82.43 27.52 -87.91
N GLU A 440 83.73 27.82 -87.80
CA GLU A 440 84.70 27.00 -87.07
C GLU A 440 84.37 26.90 -85.57
N GLU A 441 84.00 28.01 -84.94
CA GLU A 441 83.65 28.04 -83.50
C GLU A 441 82.43 27.16 -83.18
N LEU A 442 81.41 27.18 -84.05
CA LEU A 442 80.18 26.39 -83.85
C LEU A 442 80.39 24.89 -84.11
N VAL A 443 81.28 24.52 -85.03
CA VAL A 443 81.60 23.11 -85.30
C VAL A 443 82.22 22.45 -84.06
N SER A 444 83.16 23.12 -83.40
CA SER A 444 83.79 22.62 -82.17
C SER A 444 82.78 22.37 -81.03
N LYS A 445 81.85 23.32 -80.80
CA LYS A 445 80.77 23.16 -79.80
C LYS A 445 79.86 21.95 -80.10
N LEU A 446 79.69 21.60 -81.37
CA LEU A 446 78.82 20.50 -81.80
C LEU A 446 79.42 19.12 -81.50
N GLU A 447 80.75 19.00 -81.54
CA GLU A 447 81.46 17.74 -81.25
C GLU A 447 81.30 17.33 -79.78
N ASP A 448 81.40 18.29 -78.85
CA ASP A 448 81.23 18.04 -77.42
C ASP A 448 79.80 17.61 -77.05
N LEU A 449 78.79 18.29 -77.60
CA LEU A 449 77.38 17.93 -77.38
C LEU A 449 77.04 16.54 -77.95
N SER A 450 77.68 16.15 -79.05
CA SER A 450 77.46 14.87 -79.73
C SER A 450 78.04 13.67 -78.98
N ARG A 451 79.04 13.89 -78.10
CA ARG A 451 79.62 12.84 -77.24
C ARG A 451 78.65 12.46 -76.12
N VAL A 452 78.17 13.44 -75.38
CA VAL A 452 77.27 13.25 -74.22
C VAL A 452 75.92 12.65 -74.64
N ALA A 453 75.35 13.11 -75.77
CA ALA A 453 74.08 12.58 -76.27
C ALA A 453 74.15 11.08 -76.65
N ARG A 454 75.32 10.58 -77.08
CA ARG A 454 75.50 9.16 -77.43
C ARG A 454 75.54 8.25 -76.21
N GLU A 455 76.13 8.70 -75.11
CA GLU A 455 76.22 7.93 -73.87
C GLU A 455 74.83 7.70 -73.27
N VAL A 456 74.06 8.78 -73.10
CA VAL A 456 72.72 8.72 -72.47
C VAL A 456 71.72 7.93 -73.32
N LEU A 457 71.75 8.08 -74.65
CA LEU A 457 70.95 7.25 -75.55
C LEU A 457 71.34 5.77 -75.51
N GLY A 458 72.63 5.48 -75.32
CA GLY A 458 73.15 4.12 -75.19
C GLY A 458 72.65 3.42 -73.92
N GLU A 459 72.63 4.13 -72.79
CA GLU A 459 72.11 3.62 -71.51
C GLU A 459 70.61 3.40 -71.55
N ALA A 460 69.84 4.37 -72.08
CA ALA A 460 68.40 4.24 -72.25
C ALA A 460 68.03 3.05 -73.16
N LYS A 461 68.82 2.79 -74.20
CA LYS A 461 68.62 1.65 -75.10
C LYS A 461 68.89 0.31 -74.39
N ARG A 462 69.98 0.19 -73.64
CA ARG A 462 70.29 -1.03 -72.86
C ARG A 462 69.22 -1.32 -71.80
N ALA A 463 68.75 -0.29 -71.10
CA ALA A 463 67.67 -0.43 -70.13
C ALA A 463 66.38 -0.93 -70.79
N ARG A 464 66.01 -0.37 -71.95
CA ARG A 464 64.85 -0.83 -72.73
C ARG A 464 64.99 -2.29 -73.17
N GLU A 465 66.11 -2.66 -73.78
CA GLU A 465 66.35 -4.04 -74.25
C GLU A 465 66.31 -5.06 -73.10
N THR A 466 66.88 -4.70 -71.94
CA THR A 466 66.90 -5.60 -70.77
C THR A 466 65.49 -5.79 -70.20
N LEU A 467 64.72 -4.71 -70.07
CA LEU A 467 63.35 -4.75 -69.57
C LEU A 467 62.38 -5.44 -70.53
N GLU A 468 62.55 -5.24 -71.84
CA GLU A 468 61.77 -5.93 -72.88
C GLU A 468 62.06 -7.43 -72.96
N ARG A 469 63.26 -7.86 -72.57
CA ARG A 469 63.68 -9.27 -72.57
C ARG A 469 63.26 -9.98 -71.30
N GLU A 470 63.51 -9.39 -70.15
CA GLU A 470 63.35 -10.06 -68.85
C GLU A 470 61.96 -9.86 -68.26
N LEU A 471 61.28 -8.76 -68.59
CA LEU A 471 60.09 -8.30 -67.85
C LEU A 471 59.00 -7.74 -68.77
N ARG A 472 58.92 -8.26 -70.01
CA ARG A 472 58.01 -7.80 -71.08
C ARG A 472 56.56 -7.61 -70.62
N ASP A 473 56.01 -8.61 -69.95
CA ASP A 473 54.60 -8.59 -69.52
C ASP A 473 54.32 -7.49 -68.50
N ARG A 474 55.33 -7.13 -67.69
CA ARG A 474 55.22 -6.11 -66.64
C ARG A 474 55.38 -4.68 -67.13
N VAL A 475 56.11 -4.48 -68.23
CA VAL A 475 56.30 -3.16 -68.88
C VAL A 475 55.47 -3.01 -70.16
N SER A 476 54.53 -3.94 -70.40
CA SER A 476 53.66 -3.96 -71.58
C SER A 476 53.01 -2.60 -71.90
N PRO A 477 52.49 -1.83 -70.92
CA PRO A 477 51.92 -0.50 -71.18
C PRO A 477 52.92 0.52 -71.77
N CYS A 478 54.22 0.31 -71.58
CA CYS A 478 55.27 1.20 -72.02
C CYS A 478 55.94 0.80 -73.34
N LEU A 479 55.69 -0.42 -73.85
CA LEU A 479 56.28 -0.93 -75.10
C LEU A 479 55.97 -0.08 -76.33
N ALA A 480 54.85 0.66 -76.31
CA ALA A 480 54.42 1.56 -77.38
C ALA A 480 55.25 2.86 -77.49
N ALA A 481 56.20 3.10 -76.59
CA ALA A 481 57.01 4.31 -76.58
C ALA A 481 57.92 4.41 -77.83
N LYS A 482 57.88 5.57 -78.50
CA LYS A 482 58.56 5.82 -79.79
C LYS A 482 60.08 5.92 -79.67
N SER A 483 60.61 6.30 -78.50
CA SER A 483 62.05 6.37 -78.25
C SER A 483 62.43 5.60 -76.98
N SER A 484 63.70 5.19 -76.86
CA SER A 484 64.19 4.53 -75.64
C SER A 484 64.10 5.43 -74.40
N VAL A 485 64.17 6.75 -74.60
CA VAL A 485 64.04 7.74 -73.53
C VAL A 485 62.58 7.86 -73.06
N ASP A 486 61.62 7.82 -73.98
CA ASP A 486 60.18 7.82 -73.64
C ASP A 486 59.75 6.53 -72.95
N PHE A 487 60.37 5.40 -73.32
CA PHE A 487 60.15 4.10 -72.68
C PHE A 487 60.57 4.15 -71.20
N VAL A 488 61.79 4.63 -70.93
CA VAL A 488 62.33 4.81 -69.58
C VAL A 488 61.43 5.72 -68.74
N GLN A 489 60.95 6.83 -69.30
CA GLN A 489 60.00 7.73 -68.61
C GLN A 489 58.68 7.03 -68.23
N CYS A 490 58.08 6.31 -69.18
CA CYS A 490 56.83 5.58 -68.92
C CYS A 490 57.01 4.54 -67.80
N VAL A 491 58.14 3.83 -67.78
CA VAL A 491 58.45 2.86 -66.72
C VAL A 491 58.66 3.55 -65.37
N GLN A 492 59.32 4.71 -65.32
CA GLN A 492 59.44 5.51 -64.09
C GLN A 492 58.07 5.93 -63.54
N ASP A 493 57.14 6.36 -64.40
CA ASP A 493 55.79 6.75 -64.01
C ASP A 493 54.94 5.54 -63.53
N LEU A 494 55.08 4.38 -64.18
CA LEU A 494 54.44 3.13 -63.77
C LEU A 494 54.90 2.69 -62.38
N VAL A 495 56.21 2.73 -62.12
CA VAL A 495 56.81 2.40 -60.81
C VAL A 495 56.35 3.38 -59.73
N LYS A 496 56.30 4.69 -60.03
CA LYS A 496 55.83 5.71 -59.10
C LYS A 496 54.38 5.47 -58.65
N ASN A 497 53.49 5.14 -59.59
CA ASN A 497 52.10 4.83 -59.30
C ASN A 497 51.94 3.53 -58.50
N ALA A 498 52.70 2.49 -58.86
CA ALA A 498 52.74 1.23 -58.12
C ALA A 498 53.20 1.44 -56.67
N ARG A 499 54.19 2.31 -56.44
CA ARG A 499 54.72 2.65 -55.12
C ARG A 499 53.68 3.34 -54.24
N GLY A 500 52.91 4.28 -54.81
CA GLY A 500 51.82 4.94 -54.10
C GLY A 500 50.74 3.96 -53.64
N ARG A 501 50.32 3.04 -54.51
CA ARG A 501 49.34 1.99 -54.18
C ARG A 501 49.87 0.99 -53.14
N TYR A 502 51.13 0.58 -53.27
CA TYR A 502 51.78 -0.32 -52.32
C TYR A 502 51.75 0.24 -50.90
N MET A 503 52.15 1.52 -50.72
CA MET A 503 52.17 2.17 -49.40
C MET A 503 50.78 2.26 -48.78
N ALA A 504 49.76 2.62 -49.56
CA ALA A 504 48.38 2.72 -49.09
C ALA A 504 47.81 1.36 -48.64
N LEU A 505 48.07 0.30 -49.42
CA LEU A 505 47.64 -1.06 -49.06
C LEU A 505 48.39 -1.61 -47.84
N GLU A 506 49.69 -1.34 -47.71
CA GLU A 506 50.46 -1.75 -46.53
C GLU A 506 50.02 -1.04 -45.24
N GLU A 507 49.66 0.24 -45.32
CA GLU A 507 49.11 1.01 -44.21
C GLU A 507 47.76 0.43 -43.79
N ARG A 508 46.84 0.22 -44.74
CA ARG A 508 45.55 -0.39 -44.46
C ARG A 508 45.66 -1.82 -43.92
N ARG A 509 46.59 -2.62 -44.45
CA ARG A 509 46.88 -3.97 -43.93
C ARG A 509 47.32 -3.91 -42.47
N ARG A 510 48.20 -2.98 -42.09
CA ARG A 510 48.62 -2.78 -40.69
C ARG A 510 47.46 -2.38 -39.79
N GLU A 511 46.58 -1.49 -40.23
CA GLU A 511 45.36 -1.12 -39.49
C GLU A 511 44.41 -2.31 -39.27
N LEU A 512 44.29 -3.21 -40.24
CA LEU A 512 43.44 -4.40 -40.10
C LEU A 512 44.09 -5.46 -39.20
N TYR A 513 45.42 -5.63 -39.27
CA TYR A 513 46.16 -6.52 -38.37
C TYR A 513 46.10 -6.06 -36.91
N SER A 514 46.13 -4.76 -36.62
CA SER A 514 46.00 -4.27 -35.23
C SER A 514 44.62 -4.59 -34.63
N LYS A 515 43.57 -4.70 -35.45
CA LYS A 515 42.24 -5.15 -35.03
C LYS A 515 42.17 -6.67 -34.74
N LEU A 516 43.20 -7.43 -35.11
CA LEU A 516 43.29 -8.88 -34.95
C LEU A 516 44.38 -9.32 -33.95
N GLU A 517 44.94 -8.40 -33.16
CA GLU A 517 46.04 -8.71 -32.23
C GLU A 517 45.76 -9.92 -31.33
N GLY A 518 46.68 -10.89 -31.35
CA GLY A 518 46.63 -12.09 -30.49
C GLY A 518 45.66 -13.18 -30.96
N VAL A 519 45.11 -13.10 -32.17
CA VAL A 519 44.10 -14.06 -32.64
C VAL A 519 44.67 -15.03 -33.68
N ASP A 520 44.56 -16.33 -33.39
CA ASP A 520 44.90 -17.39 -34.33
C ASP A 520 43.75 -17.64 -35.34
N ARG A 521 44.11 -17.65 -36.62
CA ARG A 521 43.18 -17.86 -37.75
C ARG A 521 42.45 -19.19 -37.65
N GLU A 522 43.19 -20.28 -37.41
CA GLU A 522 42.59 -21.60 -37.32
C GLU A 522 41.66 -21.70 -36.13
N SER A 523 41.97 -20.99 -35.04
CA SER A 523 41.08 -20.86 -33.88
C SER A 523 39.76 -20.16 -34.24
N ILE A 524 39.76 -19.03 -34.97
CA ILE A 524 38.52 -18.32 -35.34
C ILE A 524 37.62 -19.22 -36.20
N LEU A 525 38.17 -19.85 -37.25
CA LEU A 525 37.37 -20.66 -38.17
C LEU A 525 36.83 -21.93 -37.49
N ARG A 526 37.57 -22.49 -36.53
CA ARG A 526 37.09 -23.59 -35.68
C ARG A 526 35.96 -23.13 -34.76
N ASP A 527 36.17 -22.05 -34.03
CA ASP A 527 35.18 -21.48 -33.12
C ASP A 527 33.89 -21.11 -33.86
N LEU A 528 33.99 -20.54 -35.06
CA LEU A 528 32.85 -20.18 -35.88
C LEU A 528 32.02 -21.41 -36.25
N ARG A 529 32.66 -22.51 -36.70
CA ARG A 529 31.96 -23.78 -36.96
C ARG A 529 31.33 -24.38 -35.72
N ILE A 530 32.00 -24.29 -34.57
CA ILE A 530 31.48 -24.81 -33.29
C ILE A 530 30.23 -24.04 -32.87
N VAL A 531 30.27 -22.70 -32.93
CA VAL A 531 29.13 -21.86 -32.57
C VAL A 531 27.96 -22.06 -33.54
N GLU A 532 28.24 -22.14 -34.86
CA GLU A 532 27.21 -22.43 -35.86
C GLU A 532 26.59 -23.82 -35.68
N GLY A 533 27.38 -24.83 -35.34
CA GLY A 533 26.89 -26.17 -35.02
C GLY A 533 25.97 -26.18 -33.80
N LYS A 534 26.41 -25.54 -32.70
CA LYS A 534 25.62 -25.44 -31.46
C LYS A 534 24.29 -24.70 -31.66
N LEU A 535 24.28 -23.65 -32.47
CA LEU A 535 23.04 -22.93 -32.81
C LEU A 535 22.08 -23.81 -33.61
N ARG A 536 22.58 -24.59 -34.58
CA ARG A 536 21.76 -25.55 -35.33
C ARG A 536 21.22 -26.67 -34.45
N ASP A 537 22.00 -27.16 -33.50
CA ASP A 537 21.56 -28.17 -32.52
C ASP A 537 20.40 -27.64 -31.64
N LEU A 538 20.36 -26.33 -31.39
CA LEU A 538 19.27 -25.64 -30.71
C LEU A 538 18.08 -25.30 -31.64
N GLY A 539 18.11 -25.75 -32.89
CA GLY A 539 17.06 -25.50 -33.89
C GLY A 539 17.07 -24.08 -34.48
N VAL A 540 18.16 -23.33 -34.29
CA VAL A 540 18.31 -21.95 -34.72
C VAL A 540 19.18 -21.89 -35.98
N ASP A 541 18.68 -21.26 -37.03
CA ASP A 541 19.42 -21.06 -38.28
C ASP A 541 20.41 -19.87 -38.13
N PRO A 542 21.74 -20.11 -38.14
CA PRO A 542 22.74 -19.06 -37.93
C PRO A 542 22.73 -17.98 -39.02
N ASP A 543 22.22 -18.31 -40.21
CA ASP A 543 22.26 -17.42 -41.37
C ASP A 543 21.06 -16.45 -41.41
N LYS A 544 19.96 -16.81 -40.72
CA LYS A 544 18.75 -15.98 -40.61
C LYS A 544 18.67 -15.21 -39.30
N LEU A 545 19.73 -15.26 -38.49
CA LEU A 545 19.70 -14.73 -37.14
C LEU A 545 19.91 -13.21 -37.14
N GLU A 546 18.89 -12.46 -36.73
CA GLU A 546 18.99 -11.02 -36.50
C GLU A 546 19.17 -10.71 -35.01
N LEU A 547 20.34 -10.17 -34.65
CA LEU A 547 20.68 -9.85 -33.26
C LEU A 547 19.68 -8.86 -32.63
N SER A 548 19.20 -7.88 -33.40
CA SER A 548 18.26 -6.85 -32.95
C SER A 548 16.88 -7.42 -32.61
N GLU A 549 16.38 -8.40 -33.36
CA GLU A 549 15.12 -9.08 -33.07
C GLU A 549 15.24 -9.98 -31.83
N LEU A 550 16.35 -10.72 -31.73
CA LEU A 550 16.63 -11.57 -30.58
C LEU A 550 16.75 -10.77 -29.28
N GLU A 551 17.46 -9.63 -29.31
CA GLU A 551 17.53 -8.71 -28.17
C GLU A 551 16.16 -8.19 -27.76
N ARG A 552 15.29 -7.84 -28.74
CA ARG A 552 13.93 -7.38 -28.47
C ARG A 552 13.11 -8.47 -27.77
N ARG A 553 13.18 -9.71 -28.26
CA ARG A 553 12.50 -10.87 -27.65
C ARG A 553 13.03 -11.11 -26.24
N TYR A 554 14.35 -11.16 -26.05
CA TYR A 554 14.96 -11.32 -24.73
C TYR A 554 14.49 -10.24 -23.74
N ARG A 555 14.53 -8.96 -24.13
CA ARG A 555 14.05 -7.85 -23.27
C ARG A 555 12.57 -8.01 -22.89
N SER A 556 11.72 -8.37 -23.84
CA SER A 556 10.29 -8.63 -23.57
C SER A 556 10.09 -9.76 -22.56
N HIS A 557 10.86 -10.85 -22.65
CA HIS A 557 10.81 -11.94 -21.68
C HIS A 557 11.35 -11.53 -20.29
N VAL A 558 12.40 -10.71 -20.23
CA VAL A 558 12.89 -10.14 -18.96
C VAL A 558 11.81 -9.30 -18.27
N GLU A 559 11.12 -8.43 -19.01
CA GLU A 559 10.02 -7.62 -18.48
C GLU A 559 8.85 -8.50 -18.02
N ARG A 560 8.51 -9.55 -18.78
CA ARG A 560 7.46 -10.51 -18.41
C ARG A 560 7.79 -11.25 -17.11
N VAL A 561 9.02 -11.75 -16.95
CA VAL A 561 9.48 -12.39 -15.70
C VAL A 561 9.33 -11.41 -14.53
N ARG A 562 9.81 -10.18 -14.68
CA ARG A 562 9.72 -9.14 -13.63
C ARG A 562 8.27 -8.83 -13.24
N MET A 563 7.36 -8.75 -14.21
CA MET A 563 5.93 -8.51 -13.95
C MET A 563 5.29 -9.67 -13.17
N LEU A 564 5.57 -10.91 -13.58
CA LEU A 564 5.04 -12.10 -12.92
C LEU A 564 5.61 -12.28 -11.50
N GLU A 565 6.89 -11.99 -11.29
CA GLU A 565 7.52 -12.00 -9.96
C GLU A 565 6.89 -10.96 -9.02
N SER A 566 6.60 -9.76 -9.53
CA SER A 566 5.86 -8.74 -8.79
C SER A 566 4.46 -9.22 -8.38
N ARG A 567 3.74 -9.88 -9.30
CA ARG A 567 2.43 -10.48 -9.02
C ARG A 567 2.51 -11.59 -7.97
N VAL A 568 3.51 -12.47 -8.05
CA VAL A 568 3.76 -13.52 -7.03
C VAL A 568 4.04 -12.89 -5.67
N SER A 569 4.85 -11.83 -5.61
CA SER A 569 5.14 -11.11 -4.37
C SER A 569 3.87 -10.50 -3.75
N ALA A 570 3.03 -9.85 -4.56
CA ALA A 570 1.76 -9.29 -4.12
C ALA A 570 0.79 -10.36 -3.58
N LEU A 571 0.70 -11.51 -4.26
CA LEU A 571 -0.10 -12.65 -3.80
C LEU A 571 0.43 -13.23 -2.49
N LYS A 572 1.76 -13.38 -2.33
CA LYS A 572 2.37 -13.83 -1.07
C LYS A 572 2.03 -12.89 0.09
N GLN A 573 2.12 -11.58 -0.13
CA GLN A 573 1.75 -10.58 0.88
C GLN A 573 0.27 -10.73 1.27
N ARG A 574 -0.62 -10.87 0.28
CA ARG A 574 -2.05 -11.06 0.53
C ARG A 574 -2.37 -12.34 1.31
N VAL A 575 -1.68 -13.44 1.03
CA VAL A 575 -1.80 -14.69 1.82
C VAL A 575 -1.39 -14.45 3.27
N SER A 576 -0.28 -13.77 3.51
CA SER A 576 0.18 -13.44 4.87
C SER A 576 -0.83 -12.55 5.62
N ASP A 577 -1.40 -11.56 4.94
CA ASP A 577 -2.39 -10.66 5.55
C ASP A 577 -3.69 -11.41 5.92
N LEU A 578 -4.16 -12.29 5.04
CA LEU A 578 -5.32 -13.15 5.31
C LEU A 578 -5.07 -14.12 6.47
N GLN A 579 -3.87 -14.72 6.54
CA GLN A 579 -3.48 -15.60 7.65
C GLN A 579 -3.48 -14.84 8.98
N ARG A 580 -2.95 -13.63 9.02
CA ARG A 580 -2.96 -12.78 10.22
C ARG A 580 -4.39 -12.45 10.66
N GLN A 581 -5.27 -12.07 9.75
CA GLN A 581 -6.68 -11.80 10.05
C GLN A 581 -7.40 -13.04 10.59
N ARG A 582 -7.15 -14.21 10.00
CA ARG A 582 -7.69 -15.49 10.45
C ARG A 582 -7.25 -15.80 11.87
N ASP A 583 -5.96 -15.62 12.19
CA ASP A 583 -5.42 -15.90 13.51
C ASP A 583 -5.98 -14.95 14.59
N GLU A 584 -6.13 -13.66 14.26
CA GLU A 584 -6.77 -12.66 15.13
C GLU A 584 -8.22 -13.04 15.44
N ILE A 585 -9.02 -13.39 14.41
CA ILE A 585 -10.42 -13.82 14.60
C ILE A 585 -10.51 -15.15 15.35
N SER A 586 -9.62 -16.11 15.06
CA SER A 586 -9.61 -17.40 15.76
C SER A 586 -9.32 -17.24 17.25
N LYS A 587 -8.46 -16.28 17.63
CA LYS A 587 -8.19 -15.96 19.03
C LYS A 587 -9.41 -15.35 19.72
N GLU A 588 -10.02 -14.34 19.10
CA GLU A 588 -11.25 -13.69 19.61
C GLU A 588 -12.38 -14.71 19.78
N LEU A 589 -12.51 -15.63 18.82
CA LEU A 589 -13.50 -16.71 18.88
C LEU A 589 -13.28 -17.64 20.08
N GLY A 590 -12.03 -18.02 20.36
CA GLY A 590 -11.70 -18.86 21.52
C GLY A 590 -12.03 -18.19 22.86
N GLU A 591 -11.77 -16.88 22.97
CA GLU A 591 -12.12 -16.10 24.17
C GLU A 591 -13.63 -16.07 24.38
N LEU A 592 -14.41 -15.75 23.34
CA LEU A 592 -15.88 -15.71 23.40
C LEU A 592 -16.50 -17.08 23.65
N GLN A 593 -15.95 -18.17 23.10
CA GLN A 593 -16.41 -19.52 23.39
C GLN A 593 -16.21 -19.89 24.87
N SER A 594 -15.07 -19.50 25.46
CA SER A 594 -14.82 -19.72 26.88
C SER A 594 -15.78 -18.91 27.78
N GLU A 595 -16.13 -17.70 27.37
CA GLU A 595 -17.13 -16.87 28.06
C GLU A 595 -18.53 -17.48 27.93
N GLN A 596 -18.88 -17.97 26.74
CA GLN A 596 -20.15 -18.66 26.48
C GLN A 596 -20.33 -19.88 27.41
N GLU A 597 -19.29 -20.69 27.60
CA GLU A 597 -19.34 -21.84 28.52
C GLU A 597 -19.52 -21.43 29.98
N LYS A 598 -18.83 -20.38 30.44
CA LYS A 598 -18.99 -19.85 31.80
C LYS A 598 -20.42 -19.39 32.06
N LEU A 599 -20.97 -18.58 31.13
CA LEU A 599 -22.35 -18.09 31.23
C LEU A 599 -23.35 -19.24 31.24
N ARG A 600 -23.18 -20.26 30.38
CA ARG A 600 -24.05 -21.45 30.37
C ARG A 600 -24.10 -22.15 31.72
N ARG A 601 -22.95 -22.32 32.39
CA ARG A 601 -22.88 -22.93 33.73
C ARG A 601 -23.60 -22.08 34.79
N GLU A 602 -23.44 -20.76 34.75
CA GLU A 602 -24.12 -19.88 35.71
C GLU A 602 -25.65 -19.88 35.55
N ILE A 603 -26.15 -20.02 34.33
CA ILE A 603 -27.59 -19.97 34.03
C ILE A 603 -28.29 -21.32 34.23
N GLU A 604 -27.56 -22.41 34.43
CA GLU A 604 -28.10 -23.78 34.54
C GLU A 604 -29.23 -23.90 35.59
N LEU A 605 -29.15 -23.13 36.68
CA LEU A 605 -30.13 -23.13 37.77
C LEU A 605 -31.39 -22.29 37.48
N LEU A 606 -31.37 -21.42 36.46
CA LEU A 606 -32.48 -20.50 36.17
C LEU A 606 -33.83 -21.24 35.96
N PRO A 607 -33.93 -22.33 35.18
CA PRO A 607 -35.19 -23.06 35.00
C PRO A 607 -35.74 -23.62 36.31
N VAL A 608 -34.86 -24.09 37.20
CA VAL A 608 -35.24 -24.63 38.51
C VAL A 608 -35.78 -23.51 39.41
N LEU A 609 -35.10 -22.36 39.45
CA LEU A 609 -35.54 -21.22 40.25
C LEU A 609 -36.88 -20.64 39.75
N LEU A 610 -37.08 -20.55 38.44
CA LEU A 610 -38.36 -20.14 37.85
C LEU A 610 -39.49 -21.12 38.21
N TYR A 611 -39.22 -22.44 38.16
CA TYR A 611 -40.20 -23.44 38.58
C TYR A 611 -40.59 -23.28 40.04
N ILE A 612 -39.62 -23.10 40.95
CA ILE A 612 -39.89 -22.89 42.38
C ILE A 612 -40.69 -21.59 42.59
N HIS A 613 -40.26 -20.49 41.97
CA HIS A 613 -40.89 -19.18 42.11
C HIS A 613 -42.35 -19.16 41.62
N ASP A 614 -42.64 -19.75 40.46
CA ASP A 614 -43.96 -19.64 39.83
C ASP A 614 -44.90 -20.81 40.16
N ARG A 615 -44.38 -22.04 40.21
CA ARG A 615 -45.22 -23.25 40.37
C ARG A 615 -45.33 -23.71 41.82
N VAL A 616 -44.32 -23.47 42.65
CA VAL A 616 -44.29 -23.94 44.04
C VAL A 616 -44.77 -22.87 45.01
N LEU A 617 -44.14 -21.69 45.00
CA LEU A 617 -44.36 -20.61 45.98
C LEU A 617 -45.43 -19.57 45.58
N GLY A 618 -46.02 -19.69 44.38
CA GLY A 618 -47.08 -18.79 43.93
C GLY A 618 -48.36 -18.87 44.80
N ARG A 619 -49.23 -17.86 44.72
CA ARG A 619 -50.54 -17.82 45.41
C ARG A 619 -51.42 -19.04 45.10
N ASP A 620 -51.38 -19.48 43.85
CA ASP A 620 -52.02 -20.71 43.37
C ASP A 620 -50.99 -21.84 43.14
N GLY A 621 -49.80 -21.69 43.72
CA GLY A 621 -48.74 -22.68 43.69
C GLY A 621 -49.18 -23.99 44.34
N VAL A 622 -48.46 -25.07 44.04
CA VAL A 622 -48.76 -26.40 44.58
C VAL A 622 -48.81 -26.37 46.11
N LEU A 623 -47.87 -25.67 46.74
CA LEU A 623 -47.78 -25.61 48.19
C LEU A 623 -48.95 -24.83 48.82
N ALA A 624 -49.27 -23.65 48.27
CA ALA A 624 -50.38 -22.83 48.75
C ALA A 624 -51.73 -23.55 48.63
N ARG A 625 -51.96 -24.26 47.51
CA ARG A 625 -53.20 -25.04 47.29
C ARG A 625 -53.35 -26.19 48.28
N GLU A 626 -52.30 -26.97 48.49
CA GLU A 626 -52.34 -28.10 49.43
C GLU A 626 -52.48 -27.63 50.88
N LEU A 627 -51.73 -26.61 51.30
CA LEU A 627 -51.86 -26.05 52.65
C LEU A 627 -53.24 -25.46 52.91
N THR A 628 -53.81 -24.76 51.93
CA THR A 628 -55.19 -24.22 52.01
C THR A 628 -56.21 -25.34 52.18
N LYS A 629 -56.07 -26.43 51.41
CA LYS A 629 -56.95 -27.60 51.48
C LYS A 629 -56.90 -28.29 52.85
N VAL A 630 -55.69 -28.45 53.40
CA VAL A 630 -55.47 -29.02 54.74
C VAL A 630 -56.10 -28.11 55.80
N ALA A 631 -55.83 -26.80 55.76
CA ALA A 631 -56.36 -25.85 56.73
C ALA A 631 -57.89 -25.82 56.74
N ARG A 632 -58.53 -25.79 55.55
CA ARG A 632 -59.99 -25.86 55.41
C ARG A 632 -60.56 -27.09 56.10
N ARG A 633 -59.95 -28.26 55.88
CA ARG A 633 -60.39 -29.54 56.48
C ARG A 633 -60.27 -29.52 58.00
N ILE A 634 -59.16 -29.01 58.53
CA ILE A 634 -58.92 -28.90 59.98
C ILE A 634 -59.98 -27.97 60.60
N VAL A 635 -60.11 -26.74 60.10
CA VAL A 635 -61.04 -25.75 60.66
C VAL A 635 -62.48 -26.26 60.62
N GLN A 636 -62.92 -26.87 59.52
CA GLN A 636 -64.27 -27.44 59.41
C GLN A 636 -64.50 -28.57 60.42
N SER A 637 -63.57 -29.53 60.50
CA SER A 637 -63.71 -30.69 61.40
C SER A 637 -63.79 -30.26 62.86
N TYR A 638 -62.93 -29.32 63.28
CA TYR A 638 -62.92 -28.84 64.66
C TYR A 638 -64.14 -27.97 64.97
N ALA A 639 -64.57 -27.11 64.05
CA ALA A 639 -65.77 -26.29 64.27
C ALA A 639 -67.01 -27.18 64.45
N ASN A 640 -67.15 -28.24 63.64
CA ASN A 640 -68.25 -29.19 63.78
C ASN A 640 -68.18 -29.98 65.09
N ALA A 641 -66.99 -30.41 65.50
CA ALA A 641 -66.81 -31.08 66.79
C ALA A 641 -67.21 -30.16 67.97
N VAL A 642 -66.87 -28.87 67.89
CA VAL A 642 -67.28 -27.89 68.90
C VAL A 642 -68.79 -27.70 68.89
N LEU A 643 -69.43 -27.51 67.72
CA LEU A 643 -70.88 -27.36 67.61
C LEU A 643 -71.64 -28.58 68.15
N GLN A 644 -71.15 -29.79 67.85
CA GLN A 644 -71.71 -31.04 68.37
C GLN A 644 -71.57 -31.14 69.88
N ASN A 645 -70.40 -30.82 70.46
CA ASN A 645 -70.19 -30.81 71.90
C ASN A 645 -71.04 -29.76 72.63
N LEU A 646 -71.41 -28.68 71.96
CA LEU A 646 -72.33 -27.67 72.48
C LEU A 646 -73.79 -28.17 72.50
N GLY A 647 -74.09 -29.31 71.87
CA GLY A 647 -75.43 -29.90 71.80
C GLY A 647 -76.35 -29.20 70.81
N LEU A 648 -75.77 -28.52 69.81
CA LEU A 648 -76.52 -27.83 68.76
C LEU A 648 -76.66 -28.75 67.54
N ASP A 649 -77.86 -28.81 66.96
CA ASP A 649 -78.12 -29.53 65.71
C ASP A 649 -77.72 -28.67 64.49
N LEU A 650 -76.44 -28.32 64.46
CA LEU A 650 -75.80 -27.49 63.45
C LEU A 650 -74.45 -28.07 63.08
N SER A 651 -74.18 -28.12 61.78
CA SER A 651 -72.84 -28.37 61.24
C SER A 651 -72.53 -27.35 60.17
N ILE A 652 -71.25 -27.12 59.94
CA ILE A 652 -70.76 -26.23 58.89
C ILE A 652 -69.95 -27.01 57.85
N GLU A 653 -70.10 -26.59 56.60
CA GLU A 653 -69.20 -26.94 55.50
C GLU A 653 -68.50 -25.68 55.02
N ILE A 654 -67.18 -25.76 54.86
CA ILE A 654 -66.37 -24.66 54.34
C ILE A 654 -66.05 -25.01 52.88
N ALA A 655 -66.59 -24.24 51.94
CA ALA A 655 -66.35 -24.39 50.50
C ALA A 655 -64.90 -24.01 50.12
N PRO A 656 -64.39 -24.38 48.92
CA PRO A 656 -63.02 -24.06 48.50
C PRO A 656 -62.67 -22.56 48.44
N ASP A 657 -63.68 -21.70 48.28
CA ASP A 657 -63.58 -20.23 48.33
C ASP A 657 -63.72 -19.67 49.76
N PHE A 658 -63.78 -20.56 50.76
CA PHE A 658 -64.06 -20.26 52.17
C PHE A 658 -65.47 -19.70 52.41
N ASP A 659 -66.43 -19.93 51.51
CA ASP A 659 -67.82 -19.72 51.89
C ASP A 659 -68.24 -20.74 52.95
N ILE A 660 -69.13 -20.35 53.84
CA ILE A 660 -69.57 -21.17 54.96
C ILE A 660 -71.03 -21.51 54.72
N ILE A 661 -71.31 -22.80 54.63
CA ILE A 661 -72.66 -23.35 54.46
C ILE A 661 -73.03 -24.00 55.77
N VAL A 662 -74.20 -23.65 56.33
CA VAL A 662 -74.70 -24.21 57.58
C VAL A 662 -75.73 -25.28 57.26
N ARG A 663 -75.60 -26.46 57.87
CA ARG A 663 -76.56 -27.55 57.77
C ARG A 663 -77.20 -27.81 59.12
N SER A 664 -78.52 -27.89 59.13
CA SER A 664 -79.34 -28.29 60.27
C SER A 664 -80.26 -29.45 59.86
N SER A 665 -81.00 -30.06 60.80
CA SER A 665 -82.07 -31.02 60.49
C SER A 665 -83.15 -30.47 59.54
N SER A 666 -83.30 -29.15 59.47
CA SER A 666 -84.24 -28.44 58.59
C SER A 666 -83.72 -28.17 57.16
N GLY A 667 -82.48 -28.55 56.85
CA GLY A 667 -81.85 -28.39 55.54
C GLY A 667 -80.61 -27.49 55.53
N GLU A 668 -80.22 -27.03 54.33
CA GLU A 668 -79.10 -26.10 54.16
C GLU A 668 -79.57 -24.65 54.30
N ILE A 669 -78.89 -23.90 55.17
CA ILE A 669 -79.22 -22.51 55.49
C ILE A 669 -77.98 -21.66 55.21
N SER A 670 -78.17 -20.50 54.58
CA SER A 670 -77.10 -19.51 54.44
C SER A 670 -76.75 -18.93 55.82
N VAL A 671 -75.46 -18.69 56.09
CA VAL A 671 -74.99 -18.04 57.34
C VAL A 671 -75.71 -16.72 57.65
N LYS A 672 -76.23 -16.02 56.63
CA LYS A 672 -76.98 -14.77 56.81
C LYS A 672 -78.40 -14.96 57.35
N SER A 673 -78.96 -16.15 57.19
CA SER A 673 -80.33 -16.51 57.57
C SER A 673 -80.41 -17.27 58.89
N VAL A 674 -79.26 -17.50 59.53
CA VAL A 674 -79.14 -18.16 60.84
C VAL A 674 -79.56 -17.20 61.95
N SER A 675 -80.20 -17.70 63.01
CA SER A 675 -80.61 -16.86 64.14
C SER A 675 -79.40 -16.22 64.85
N GLY A 676 -79.59 -15.12 65.59
CA GLY A 676 -78.50 -14.43 66.28
C GLY A 676 -77.73 -15.32 67.27
N GLY A 677 -78.43 -16.22 67.99
CA GLY A 677 -77.82 -17.18 68.92
C GLY A 677 -77.00 -18.27 68.21
N GLU A 678 -77.54 -18.86 67.15
CA GLU A 678 -76.84 -19.87 66.34
C GLU A 678 -75.64 -19.25 65.60
N LYS A 679 -75.77 -18.03 65.09
CA LYS A 679 -74.68 -17.28 64.47
C LYS A 679 -73.54 -17.06 65.47
N THR A 680 -73.87 -16.81 66.73
CA THR A 680 -72.91 -16.64 67.82
C THR A 680 -72.21 -17.96 68.17
N ALA A 681 -72.94 -19.07 68.19
CA ALA A 681 -72.37 -20.40 68.40
C ALA A 681 -71.42 -20.80 67.26
N ILE A 682 -71.81 -20.61 66.00
CA ILE A 682 -70.98 -20.89 64.82
C ILE A 682 -69.72 -20.01 64.81
N ALA A 683 -69.87 -18.72 65.13
CA ALA A 683 -68.73 -17.81 65.22
C ALA A 683 -67.73 -18.26 66.29
N THR A 684 -68.23 -18.69 67.44
CA THR A 684 -67.40 -19.19 68.55
C THR A 684 -66.70 -20.51 68.18
N ALA A 685 -67.43 -21.45 67.56
CA ALA A 685 -66.89 -22.72 67.09
C ALA A 685 -65.79 -22.53 66.03
N LEU A 686 -65.99 -21.63 65.07
CA LEU A 686 -64.98 -21.29 64.06
C LEU A 686 -63.72 -20.68 64.68
N ARG A 687 -63.87 -19.82 65.69
CA ARG A 687 -62.72 -19.22 66.38
C ARG A 687 -61.94 -20.24 67.17
N MET A 688 -62.61 -21.15 67.88
CA MET A 688 -61.95 -22.26 68.56
C MET A 688 -61.25 -23.20 67.57
N ALA A 689 -61.87 -23.46 66.42
CA ALA A 689 -61.28 -24.26 65.35
C ALA A 689 -60.06 -23.59 64.71
N LEU A 690 -60.11 -22.27 64.50
CA LEU A 690 -58.95 -21.48 64.05
C LEU A 690 -57.85 -21.43 65.10
N ALA A 691 -58.20 -21.29 66.38
CA ALA A 691 -57.26 -21.36 67.49
C ALA A 691 -56.50 -22.69 67.45
N TYR A 692 -57.23 -23.80 67.28
CA TYR A 692 -56.64 -25.12 67.13
C TYR A 692 -55.79 -25.23 65.88
N ALA A 693 -56.26 -24.76 64.73
CA ALA A 693 -55.54 -24.86 63.46
C ALA A 693 -54.21 -24.08 63.47
N VAL A 694 -54.16 -22.94 64.19
CA VAL A 694 -52.98 -22.09 64.27
C VAL A 694 -52.04 -22.52 65.42
N MET A 695 -52.57 -22.83 66.60
CA MET A 695 -51.77 -23.16 67.80
C MET A 695 -51.47 -24.66 67.92
N GLY A 696 -52.11 -25.51 67.12
CA GLY A 696 -52.08 -26.98 67.25
C GLY A 696 -52.81 -27.52 68.49
N ARG A 697 -53.51 -26.66 69.24
CA ARG A 697 -54.23 -26.98 70.49
C ARG A 697 -55.31 -25.95 70.78
N LEU A 698 -56.23 -26.28 71.69
CA LEU A 698 -57.16 -25.28 72.23
C LEU A 698 -56.40 -24.22 73.07
N PRO A 699 -56.85 -22.95 73.03
CA PRO A 699 -56.27 -21.92 73.87
C PRO A 699 -56.51 -22.27 75.34
N GLY A 700 -55.55 -22.01 76.22
CA GLY A 700 -55.71 -22.37 77.63
C GLY A 700 -56.64 -21.41 78.40
N PHE A 701 -56.94 -20.24 77.82
CA PHE A 701 -57.98 -19.34 78.28
C PHE A 701 -58.71 -18.65 77.11
N PHE A 702 -59.94 -18.22 77.34
CA PHE A 702 -60.77 -17.51 76.36
C PHE A 702 -61.49 -16.33 77.01
N ILE A 703 -61.46 -15.16 76.37
CA ILE A 703 -62.02 -13.91 76.92
C ILE A 703 -63.17 -13.41 76.03
N LEU A 704 -64.31 -13.10 76.64
CA LEU A 704 -65.50 -12.54 76.01
C LEU A 704 -65.86 -11.19 76.66
N ASP A 705 -65.80 -10.10 75.91
CA ASP A 705 -66.19 -8.75 76.36
C ASP A 705 -67.61 -8.42 75.85
N GLU A 706 -68.56 -8.29 76.77
CA GLU A 706 -69.99 -8.00 76.53
C GLU A 706 -70.61 -8.89 75.43
N PRO A 707 -70.56 -10.23 75.56
CA PRO A 707 -70.97 -11.16 74.50
C PRO A 707 -72.48 -11.12 74.20
N THR A 708 -73.28 -10.51 75.07
CA THR A 708 -74.73 -10.43 75.03
C THR A 708 -75.28 -9.08 74.54
N ALA A 709 -74.41 -8.15 74.16
CA ALA A 709 -74.83 -6.86 73.63
C ALA A 709 -75.78 -7.06 72.43
N HIS A 710 -76.96 -6.44 72.48
CA HIS A 710 -78.01 -6.51 71.45
C HIS A 710 -78.73 -7.87 71.31
N LEU A 711 -78.65 -8.76 72.31
CA LEU A 711 -79.44 -9.98 72.40
C LEU A 711 -80.68 -9.82 73.30
N ASP A 712 -81.79 -10.46 72.92
CA ASP A 712 -82.98 -10.60 73.78
C ASP A 712 -82.71 -11.57 74.95
N ALA A 713 -83.59 -11.61 75.96
CA ALA A 713 -83.38 -12.43 77.16
C ALA A 713 -83.21 -13.93 76.85
N GLU A 714 -84.02 -14.47 75.94
CA GLU A 714 -83.96 -15.88 75.53
C GLU A 714 -82.60 -16.23 74.87
N ARG A 715 -82.10 -15.39 73.97
CA ARG A 715 -80.80 -15.58 73.33
C ARG A 715 -79.62 -15.38 74.29
N ARG A 716 -79.76 -14.51 75.29
CA ARG A 716 -78.75 -14.32 76.35
C ARG A 716 -78.61 -15.59 77.21
N GLU A 717 -79.73 -16.19 77.60
CA GLU A 717 -79.74 -17.43 78.36
C GLU A 717 -79.03 -18.57 77.61
N ILE A 718 -79.37 -18.75 76.33
CA ILE A 718 -78.72 -19.73 75.42
C ILE A 718 -77.21 -19.47 75.33
N LEU A 719 -76.79 -18.21 75.17
CA LEU A 719 -75.38 -17.86 75.10
C LEU A 719 -74.62 -18.19 76.38
N PHE A 720 -75.21 -17.92 77.54
CA PHE A 720 -74.56 -18.22 78.82
C PHE A 720 -74.48 -19.73 79.10
N ASP A 721 -75.46 -20.51 78.66
CA ASP A 721 -75.37 -21.97 78.67
C ASP A 721 -74.23 -22.48 77.78
N LEU A 722 -74.09 -21.91 76.58
CA LEU A 722 -72.99 -22.23 75.68
C LEU A 722 -71.64 -21.85 76.32
N ILE A 723 -71.52 -20.69 76.94
CA ILE A 723 -70.31 -20.26 77.65
C ILE A 723 -69.97 -21.20 78.81
N LYS A 724 -70.97 -21.66 79.58
CA LYS A 724 -70.74 -22.63 80.66
C LYS A 724 -70.24 -23.97 80.10
N LYS A 725 -70.83 -24.46 79.01
CA LYS A 725 -70.33 -25.66 78.30
C LYS A 725 -68.91 -25.47 77.76
N ILE A 726 -68.58 -24.28 77.25
CA ILE A 726 -67.21 -23.95 76.83
C ILE A 726 -66.26 -23.97 78.03
N SER A 727 -66.65 -23.46 79.20
CA SER A 727 -65.81 -23.50 80.41
C SER A 727 -65.58 -24.91 80.97
N GLN A 728 -66.38 -25.89 80.56
CA GLN A 728 -66.12 -27.30 80.86
C GLN A 728 -65.10 -27.91 79.89
N THR A 729 -64.93 -27.32 78.70
CA THR A 729 -63.99 -27.77 77.67
C THR A 729 -62.65 -27.04 77.73
N LEU A 730 -62.66 -25.73 78.05
CA LEU A 730 -61.48 -24.89 78.19
C LEU A 730 -61.09 -24.73 79.66
N PRO A 731 -59.79 -24.74 79.99
CA PRO A 731 -59.34 -24.59 81.38
C PRO A 731 -59.77 -23.28 82.06
N GLN A 732 -59.97 -22.22 81.29
CA GLN A 732 -60.31 -20.90 81.81
C GLN A 732 -61.16 -20.11 80.81
N VAL A 733 -62.27 -19.55 81.26
CA VAL A 733 -63.13 -18.66 80.47
C VAL A 733 -63.41 -17.41 81.28
N ILE A 734 -63.19 -16.24 80.67
CA ILE A 734 -63.36 -14.93 81.32
C ILE A 734 -64.42 -14.17 80.53
N VAL A 735 -65.47 -13.74 81.21
CA VAL A 735 -66.59 -12.99 80.58
C VAL A 735 -66.73 -11.66 81.28
N ALA A 736 -66.59 -10.55 80.56
CA ALA A 736 -67.02 -9.25 81.06
C ALA A 736 -68.45 -8.98 80.60
N THR A 737 -69.36 -8.68 81.53
CA THR A 737 -70.77 -8.41 81.21
C THR A 737 -71.41 -7.52 82.27
N HIS A 738 -72.56 -6.95 81.99
CA HIS A 738 -73.44 -6.33 82.97
C HIS A 738 -74.64 -7.22 83.33
N ASP A 739 -74.76 -8.39 82.70
CA ASP A 739 -75.88 -9.30 82.91
C ASP A 739 -75.76 -10.11 84.20
N ILE A 740 -76.82 -10.04 85.00
CA ILE A 740 -76.92 -10.72 86.30
C ILE A 740 -77.00 -12.24 86.11
N GLU A 741 -77.58 -12.73 85.01
CA GLU A 741 -77.69 -14.17 84.69
C GLU A 741 -76.32 -14.90 84.64
N VAL A 742 -75.23 -14.17 84.35
CA VAL A 742 -73.87 -14.73 84.35
C VAL A 742 -73.34 -14.94 85.74
N ILE A 743 -73.75 -14.08 86.68
CA ILE A 743 -73.32 -14.14 88.09
C ILE A 743 -73.70 -15.50 88.68
N GLU A 744 -74.89 -16.01 88.33
CA GLU A 744 -75.39 -17.30 88.82
C GLU A 744 -74.66 -18.51 88.21
N LYS A 745 -74.15 -18.39 86.97
CA LYS A 745 -73.49 -19.50 86.25
C LYS A 745 -71.96 -19.49 86.43
N ALA A 746 -71.37 -18.39 86.86
CA ALA A 746 -69.93 -18.22 87.00
C ALA A 746 -69.38 -18.91 88.25
N ASP A 747 -68.17 -19.47 88.14
CA ASP A 747 -67.47 -20.06 89.29
C ASP A 747 -66.85 -18.98 90.18
N ARG A 748 -66.60 -17.80 89.63
CA ARG A 748 -66.09 -16.60 90.34
C ARG A 748 -66.66 -15.33 89.74
N VAL A 749 -66.95 -14.36 90.59
CA VAL A 749 -67.48 -13.05 90.16
C VAL A 749 -66.59 -11.94 90.68
N ILE A 750 -66.14 -11.10 89.76
CA ILE A 750 -65.29 -9.93 89.98
C ILE A 750 -66.13 -8.70 89.67
N GLU A 751 -66.57 -7.99 90.71
CA GLU A 751 -67.33 -6.76 90.54
C GLU A 751 -66.38 -5.57 90.34
N VAL A 752 -66.64 -4.77 89.31
CA VAL A 752 -65.93 -3.53 89.02
C VAL A 752 -66.90 -2.38 89.20
N VAL A 753 -66.65 -1.55 90.21
CA VAL A 753 -67.47 -0.37 90.53
C VAL A 753 -66.68 0.91 90.29
N LYS A 754 -67.38 1.96 89.88
CA LYS A 754 -66.78 3.28 89.65
C LYS A 754 -67.04 4.18 90.86
N MET A 755 -65.99 4.63 91.52
CA MET A 755 -66.04 5.64 92.57
C MET A 755 -65.36 6.92 92.08
N GLY A 756 -66.18 7.92 91.71
CA GLY A 756 -65.70 9.15 91.08
C GLY A 756 -65.01 8.88 89.74
N THR A 757 -63.71 9.18 89.67
CA THR A 757 -62.87 8.93 88.47
C THR A 757 -62.10 7.62 88.53
N ARG A 758 -62.23 6.82 89.59
CA ARG A 758 -61.46 5.59 89.84
C ARG A 758 -62.35 4.34 89.77
N SER A 759 -61.81 3.27 89.20
CA SER A 759 -62.38 1.92 89.23
C SER A 759 -61.85 1.16 90.42
N ILE A 760 -62.73 0.49 91.16
CA ILE A 760 -62.40 -0.39 92.27
C ILE A 760 -62.87 -1.80 91.92
N VAL A 761 -62.00 -2.78 92.19
CA VAL A 761 -62.27 -4.20 91.96
C VAL A 761 -62.63 -4.86 93.29
N ARG A 762 -63.74 -5.59 93.33
CA ARG A 762 -64.22 -6.37 94.46
C ARG A 762 -64.43 -7.82 94.03
N TYR A 763 -64.16 -8.76 94.92
CA TYR A 763 -64.47 -10.17 94.69
C TYR A 763 -65.76 -10.48 95.43
N LEU A 764 -66.77 -10.98 94.73
CA LEU A 764 -68.03 -11.40 95.35
C LEU A 764 -67.94 -12.89 95.68
N GLU A 765 -68.23 -13.25 96.94
CA GLU A 765 -68.41 -14.65 97.32
C GLU A 765 -69.78 -15.13 96.82
N LEU A 766 -69.82 -16.31 96.20
CA LEU A 766 -71.05 -16.94 95.72
C LEU A 766 -71.96 -17.25 96.93
N GLY A 767 -72.84 -16.32 97.28
CA GLY A 767 -73.74 -16.42 98.43
C GLY A 767 -74.04 -15.10 99.15
N GLU A 768 -73.22 -14.05 98.98
CA GLU A 768 -73.55 -12.72 99.53
C GLU A 768 -74.42 -11.93 98.55
N GLN A 769 -75.69 -11.76 98.91
CA GLN A 769 -76.61 -10.87 98.21
C GLN A 769 -76.02 -9.46 98.14
N VAL A 770 -75.84 -8.95 96.92
CA VAL A 770 -75.52 -7.55 96.66
C VAL A 770 -76.67 -6.70 97.18
N ALA A 771 -76.47 -6.11 98.37
CA ALA A 771 -77.40 -5.17 98.97
C ALA A 771 -77.59 -3.99 98.01
N ARG A 772 -78.83 -3.84 97.57
CA ARG A 772 -79.32 -2.70 96.80
C ARG A 772 -79.20 -1.43 97.65
N THR A 773 -78.59 -0.38 97.12
CA THR A 773 -78.88 0.99 97.54
C THR A 773 -79.09 1.83 96.27
N PRO A 774 -80.14 2.68 96.25
CA PRO A 774 -80.76 3.22 95.03
C PRO A 774 -79.90 4.21 94.26
#